data_AF-A0A914EKD3-F1
#
_entry.id   AF-A0A914EKD3-F1
#
_cell.length_a   1.000
_cell.length_b   1.000
_cell.length_c   1.000
_cell.angle_alpha   90.00
_cell.angle_beta   90.00
_cell.angle_gamma   90.00
#
_symmetry.space_group_name_H-M   'P 1'
#
loop_
_entity.id
_entity.type
_entity.pdbx_description
1 polymer ?
#
loop_
_entity_poly.entity_id
_entity_poly.type
_entity_poly.pdbx_seq_one_letter_code
_entity_poly.pdbx_strand_id
1 'polypeptide(L)'
;MFYNFLLLVILISNGIDGYRKRDSDDELYEIRIFENAPSGTKATPNEAFDRALRERKTCFAQMDSDVEWIEFDPGLSMFITTQDVPATARSMQHASLHLMCASNQMRSINFAIHVTRRNRHPPKFSQESYHFYVPVSLQPGSEVGRVHVIDHDPIIYNSQVRLNIVEKETYWSADTKNGSILVRSPMTTLELFKPYNVQLVAIDFGSPQLFSLVNVTIVPVSITRPFNVRVNVANTGYQIFEWDSPEYGIADKFRLTIQRNRVVVHTQEVDGQDNMAMTKQNFHPGTDYSIVVTAIDIEGETPSEPHKFSVIGTNFECEGQCSEGGVPMCFYGKFHKIEQFRDKTGLHCLCYDGFSSPQCDTLEACPRERVFENFGVLDWPETSVNKSIALPCPYNFDGRHLARKCLWDSENEFARWENVSHSDVCRKQSTVLVHLGMLANFVEREAQRVSGFSAAQQFLDNLLVVPAFSPNVSTSHFDAKIAEHTAQLLDTLFSRNMSEISGNTTMVKQQLVDYVHRFSQRLPVPYTLESPKGGLQIKTFQWESQAENFPMIVGRRCYLHLPKNTYNTDNVRVICIKNTTVFPVLNGMNPVMSVEMDLKARIPPGGKVLIAIRPFNYTINHTCAFYDSKERGWSTTGITVLSRNFEDGFVLCETTHLSIFTLLPESLFQTSPSYVINVASIVPMLTSSLVILCTVFLLLIAALQRNKNLDPALLLFLFTVLILHFTYLVVLTLPRYISLQHLDRHIYLLLQYVLISAAALLAYINSSMYSKLVNLESEMVDPAPILKSLVTLTLSVGVPAFACFVTYFFDGYIISGVTTKYPIVEPFNWVFALVFLLPIVVLLGIGMGYGGYAFYYGSTIICGTSRWSEQKASLVRDLTNAAGSSFLVILLLYGGAFMFYHKNTITRNLVFSMLLIGVAVSLFVFVGYLFRVQMKHDTVGSADRESPTGGFRTANGTGKRTRLAVSNDQDRLLDHVDRSSPATRNGHSPAKSSSSPAAGTLYSAQDTVQSNLSDSPAYKPTVDSLYIDDQPPEQHSPLVSIV
;
A
#
# COMPACT_ATOMS: atom_id res chain seq x y z
N MET A 1 -29.66 72.05 38.91
CA MET A 1 -29.93 70.71 39.46
C MET A 1 -30.98 69.93 38.66
N PHE A 2 -32.17 70.49 38.38
CA PHE A 2 -33.24 69.78 37.64
C PHE A 2 -32.87 69.16 36.26
N TYR A 3 -31.99 69.80 35.48
CA TYR A 3 -31.67 69.35 34.12
C TYR A 3 -30.99 67.96 34.05
N ASN A 4 -30.15 67.62 35.03
CA ASN A 4 -29.46 66.31 35.05
C ASN A 4 -30.38 65.17 35.48
N PHE A 5 -31.44 65.45 36.24
CA PHE A 5 -32.39 64.42 36.70
C PHE A 5 -33.27 63.94 35.55
N LEU A 6 -33.67 64.84 34.65
CA LEU A 6 -34.49 64.51 33.48
C LEU A 6 -33.73 63.63 32.47
N LEU A 7 -32.44 63.88 32.27
CA LEU A 7 -31.58 63.07 31.40
C LEU A 7 -31.44 61.62 31.92
N LEU A 8 -31.33 61.46 33.24
CA LEU A 8 -31.20 60.14 33.87
C LEU A 8 -32.47 59.30 33.70
N VAL A 9 -33.64 59.90 33.86
CA VAL A 9 -34.93 59.21 33.70
C VAL A 9 -35.17 58.78 32.24
N ILE A 10 -34.79 59.60 31.26
CA ILE A 10 -34.92 59.25 29.83
C ILE A 10 -33.98 58.09 29.45
N LEU A 11 -32.78 58.03 30.02
CA LEU A 11 -31.84 56.92 29.80
C LEU A 11 -32.30 55.61 30.45
N ILE A 12 -32.99 55.66 31.60
CA ILE A 12 -33.50 54.48 32.29
C ILE A 12 -34.78 53.93 31.61
N SER A 13 -35.67 54.81 31.13
CA SER A 13 -36.95 54.38 30.54
C SER A 13 -36.83 53.68 29.18
N ASN A 14 -35.72 53.83 28.46
CA ASN A 14 -35.48 53.17 27.17
C ASN A 14 -34.67 51.85 27.30
N GLY A 15 -34.36 51.41 28.52
CA GLY A 15 -33.53 50.24 28.79
C GLY A 15 -34.27 48.91 28.98
N ILE A 16 -35.62 48.91 29.01
CA ILE A 16 -36.43 47.75 29.43
C ILE A 16 -37.58 47.50 28.44
N ASP A 17 -37.23 46.96 27.27
CA ASP A 17 -38.00 45.90 26.57
C ASP A 17 -37.31 45.59 25.23
N GLY A 18 -36.36 44.65 25.24
CA GLY A 18 -35.51 44.42 24.06
C GLY A 18 -34.58 43.21 24.11
N TYR A 19 -34.75 42.28 25.05
CA TYR A 19 -33.85 41.12 25.21
C TYR A 19 -34.08 40.00 24.16
N ARG A 20 -34.27 40.38 22.90
CA ARG A 20 -34.22 39.43 21.77
C ARG A 20 -32.75 39.16 21.44
N LYS A 21 -32.27 38.01 21.93
CA LYS A 21 -30.92 37.49 21.74
C LYS A 21 -30.46 37.69 20.29
N ARG A 22 -29.48 38.57 20.08
CA ARG A 22 -28.80 38.79 18.79
C ARG A 22 -27.72 37.71 18.67
N ASP A 23 -27.63 37.05 17.52
CA ASP A 23 -26.69 35.95 17.33
C ASP A 23 -25.22 36.42 17.39
N SER A 24 -24.36 35.50 17.82
CA SER A 24 -22.96 35.75 18.19
C SER A 24 -22.02 35.59 16.99
N ASP A 25 -21.75 36.68 16.29
CA ASP A 25 -20.94 36.69 15.05
C ASP A 25 -19.81 37.74 15.06
N ASP A 26 -19.44 38.26 16.24
CA ASP A 26 -18.43 39.34 16.42
C ASP A 26 -17.44 39.06 17.58
N GLU A 27 -17.27 37.79 18.01
CA GLU A 27 -16.14 37.40 18.87
C GLU A 27 -14.89 37.21 18.00
N LEU A 28 -13.93 38.13 18.10
CA LEU A 28 -12.64 38.04 17.40
C LEU A 28 -11.79 36.89 17.98
N TYR A 29 -11.55 35.85 17.18
CA TYR A 29 -10.67 34.75 17.53
C TYR A 29 -9.22 35.06 17.12
N GLU A 30 -8.25 34.88 18.03
CA GLU A 30 -6.83 35.06 17.73
C GLU A 30 -5.94 34.05 18.48
N ILE A 31 -4.75 33.78 17.92
CA ILE A 31 -3.66 33.04 18.56
C ILE A 31 -2.36 33.86 18.57
N ARG A 32 -1.54 33.65 19.60
CA ARG A 32 -0.31 34.41 19.86
C ARG A 32 0.89 33.48 19.99
N ILE A 33 1.95 33.78 19.24
CA ILE A 33 3.24 33.08 19.29
C ILE A 33 4.35 34.12 19.46
N PHE A 34 5.49 33.79 20.07
CA PHE A 34 6.59 34.74 20.22
C PHE A 34 7.59 34.70 19.04
N GLU A 35 8.19 35.84 18.72
CA GLU A 35 9.21 35.95 17.66
C GLU A 35 10.44 35.06 17.95
N ASN A 36 10.89 34.30 16.94
CA ASN A 36 11.94 33.28 17.04
C ASN A 36 11.59 32.13 18.02
N ALA A 37 10.30 31.80 18.16
CA ALA A 37 9.90 30.52 18.76
C ALA A 37 10.41 29.35 17.91
N PRO A 38 11.11 28.36 18.49
CA PRO A 38 11.58 27.20 17.75
C PRO A 38 10.43 26.27 17.34
N SER A 39 10.69 25.34 16.42
CA SER A 39 9.80 24.20 16.15
C SER A 39 9.39 23.45 17.45
N GLY A 40 8.15 22.99 17.52
CA GLY A 40 7.53 22.35 18.69
C GLY A 40 6.95 23.31 19.74
N THR A 41 6.96 24.62 19.50
CA THR A 41 6.44 25.62 20.46
C THR A 41 4.92 25.73 20.39
N LYS A 42 4.29 25.83 21.56
CA LYS A 42 2.84 26.00 21.72
C LYS A 42 2.43 27.47 21.51
N ALA A 43 1.41 27.73 20.69
CA ALA A 43 0.80 29.07 20.56
C ALA A 43 -0.40 29.24 21.51
N THR A 44 -0.61 30.47 21.99
CA THR A 44 -1.60 30.81 23.01
C THR A 44 -2.88 31.39 22.36
N PRO A 45 -4.04 30.73 22.45
CA PRO A 45 -5.31 31.31 22.02
C PRO A 45 -5.82 32.39 23.00
N ASN A 46 -6.64 33.32 22.52
CA ASN A 46 -7.41 34.20 23.40
C ASN A 46 -8.57 33.46 24.10
N GLU A 47 -9.15 34.06 25.16
CA GLU A 47 -10.18 33.38 25.98
C GLU A 47 -11.41 32.92 25.17
N ALA A 48 -11.82 33.72 24.17
CA ALA A 48 -12.94 33.37 23.28
C ALA A 48 -12.62 32.13 22.43
N PHE A 49 -11.44 32.07 21.81
CA PHE A 49 -11.08 30.92 20.97
C PHE A 49 -10.81 29.67 21.81
N ASP A 50 -10.14 29.83 22.95
CA ASP A 50 -9.93 28.80 23.97
C ASP A 50 -11.26 28.21 24.48
N ARG A 51 -12.30 29.05 24.67
CA ARG A 51 -13.68 28.61 24.99
C ARG A 51 -14.32 27.85 23.82
N ALA A 52 -14.29 28.40 22.61
CA ALA A 52 -14.89 27.79 21.41
C ALA A 52 -14.24 26.44 21.02
N LEU A 53 -12.93 26.29 21.28
CA LEU A 53 -12.20 25.03 21.13
C LEU A 53 -12.58 24.03 22.22
N ARG A 54 -12.67 24.44 23.50
CA ARG A 54 -13.11 23.58 24.61
C ARG A 54 -14.50 22.99 24.37
N GLU A 55 -15.46 23.81 23.94
CA GLU A 55 -16.83 23.39 23.60
C GLU A 55 -16.88 22.30 22.50
N ARG A 56 -15.84 22.22 21.66
CA ARG A 56 -15.83 21.45 20.41
C ARG A 56 -14.68 20.44 20.33
N LYS A 57 -14.08 20.08 21.47
CA LYS A 57 -13.02 19.06 21.62
C LYS A 57 -13.36 17.67 21.05
N THR A 58 -14.64 17.36 20.82
CA THR A 58 -15.10 16.10 20.22
C THR A 58 -15.16 16.14 18.69
N CYS A 59 -14.99 17.32 18.08
CA CYS A 59 -14.98 17.51 16.64
C CYS A 59 -13.57 17.29 16.08
N PHE A 60 -13.48 16.80 14.84
CA PHE A 60 -12.22 16.90 14.09
C PHE A 60 -11.95 18.37 13.78
N ALA A 61 -10.69 18.78 13.75
CA ALA A 61 -10.30 20.14 13.43
C ALA A 61 -9.14 20.10 12.42
N GLN A 62 -9.36 20.66 11.23
CA GLN A 62 -8.33 20.86 10.22
C GLN A 62 -8.02 22.35 10.09
N MET A 63 -6.76 22.73 10.19
CA MET A 63 -6.32 24.09 9.86
C MET A 63 -6.07 24.20 8.35
N ASP A 64 -6.58 25.27 7.73
CA ASP A 64 -6.21 25.73 6.38
C ASP A 64 -5.61 27.15 6.51
N SER A 65 -4.39 27.32 6.03
CA SER A 65 -3.66 28.59 6.09
C SER A 65 -2.47 28.60 5.13
N ASP A 66 -2.05 29.78 4.71
CA ASP A 66 -0.84 29.99 3.91
C ASP A 66 0.45 30.08 4.78
N VAL A 67 0.43 29.59 6.02
CA VAL A 67 1.50 29.80 7.02
C VAL A 67 2.24 28.49 7.34
N GLU A 68 3.32 28.22 6.61
CA GLU A 68 4.04 26.93 6.63
C GLU A 68 4.71 26.54 7.98
N TRP A 69 4.85 27.48 8.92
CA TRP A 69 5.58 27.28 10.19
C TRP A 69 4.67 26.95 11.39
N ILE A 70 3.35 26.84 11.22
CA ILE A 70 2.39 26.53 12.30
C ILE A 70 1.25 25.62 11.82
N GLU A 71 0.88 24.65 12.64
CA GLU A 71 -0.18 23.67 12.39
C GLU A 71 -1.08 23.53 13.64
N PHE A 72 -2.30 23.01 13.47
CA PHE A 72 -3.15 22.59 14.58
C PHE A 72 -3.01 21.08 14.82
N ASP A 73 -2.53 20.70 16.01
CA ASP A 73 -2.49 19.30 16.44
C ASP A 73 -3.90 18.88 16.94
N PRO A 74 -4.60 17.95 16.25
CA PRO A 74 -5.92 17.50 16.65
C PRO A 74 -5.91 16.51 17.84
N GLY A 75 -4.79 15.83 18.10
CA GLY A 75 -4.63 14.92 19.24
C GLY A 75 -4.44 15.67 20.55
N LEU A 76 -3.72 16.79 20.52
CA LEU A 76 -3.55 17.70 21.65
C LEU A 76 -4.58 18.85 21.70
N SER A 77 -5.34 19.05 20.61
CA SER A 77 -6.34 20.12 20.43
C SER A 77 -5.75 21.53 20.57
N MET A 78 -4.60 21.80 19.95
CA MET A 78 -3.85 23.04 20.13
C MET A 78 -2.89 23.35 18.96
N PHE A 79 -2.48 24.61 18.84
CA PHE A 79 -1.58 25.07 17.77
C PHE A 79 -0.10 24.91 18.15
N ILE A 80 0.70 24.34 17.23
CA ILE A 80 2.12 24.01 17.42
C ILE A 80 2.93 24.53 16.22
N THR A 81 4.11 25.09 16.48
CA THR A 81 5.03 25.48 15.40
C THR A 81 5.70 24.26 14.77
N THR A 82 5.64 24.13 13.45
CA THR A 82 6.32 23.07 12.68
C THR A 82 7.77 23.45 12.37
N GLN A 83 8.05 24.75 12.25
CA GLN A 83 9.36 25.35 11.94
C GLN A 83 9.63 26.54 12.87
N ASP A 84 10.84 27.10 12.82
CA ASP A 84 11.22 28.26 13.63
C ASP A 84 10.52 29.54 13.11
N VAL A 85 9.87 30.30 14.01
CA VAL A 85 9.01 31.44 13.65
C VAL A 85 9.84 32.63 13.13
N PRO A 86 9.66 33.07 11.87
CA PRO A 86 10.50 34.13 11.29
C PRO A 86 10.34 35.48 11.99
N ALA A 87 11.45 36.14 12.33
CA ALA A 87 11.46 37.48 12.93
C ALA A 87 10.81 38.58 12.06
N THR A 88 10.59 38.30 10.77
CA THR A 88 9.88 39.16 9.81
C THR A 88 8.36 39.01 9.85
N ALA A 89 7.82 37.95 10.46
CA ALA A 89 6.39 37.61 10.47
C ALA A 89 5.55 38.48 11.44
N ARG A 90 5.94 39.74 11.68
CA ARG A 90 5.27 40.68 12.61
C ARG A 90 3.98 41.31 12.05
N SER A 91 3.55 40.93 10.85
CA SER A 91 2.22 41.31 10.33
C SER A 91 1.17 40.34 10.88
N MET A 92 -0.05 40.84 11.12
CA MET A 92 -1.19 39.98 11.41
C MET A 92 -1.44 39.07 10.20
N GLN A 93 -1.56 37.77 10.44
CA GLN A 93 -1.91 36.76 9.45
C GLN A 93 -3.28 36.17 9.77
N HIS A 94 -3.95 35.57 8.79
CA HIS A 94 -5.28 34.97 8.97
C HIS A 94 -5.28 33.50 8.57
N ALA A 95 -6.07 32.70 9.27
CA ALA A 95 -6.22 31.27 9.03
C ALA A 95 -7.64 30.79 9.34
N SER A 96 -8.00 29.62 8.82
CA SER A 96 -9.30 28.98 9.03
C SER A 96 -9.13 27.66 9.78
N LEU A 97 -9.94 27.44 10.81
CA LEU A 97 -10.06 26.15 11.47
C LEU A 97 -11.40 25.51 11.11
N HIS A 98 -11.36 24.46 10.29
CA HIS A 98 -12.52 23.70 9.87
C HIS A 98 -12.86 22.64 10.91
N LEU A 99 -13.87 22.91 11.74
CA LEU A 99 -14.39 21.95 12.70
C LEU A 99 -15.44 21.06 12.03
N MET A 100 -15.26 19.74 12.14
CA MET A 100 -16.19 18.74 11.63
C MET A 100 -16.76 17.96 12.82
N CYS A 101 -18.04 18.18 13.13
CA CYS A 101 -18.65 17.76 14.40
C CYS A 101 -19.66 16.60 14.23
N ALA A 102 -20.05 15.98 15.35
CA ALA A 102 -20.95 14.82 15.43
C ALA A 102 -22.45 15.13 15.12
N SER A 103 -22.68 15.76 13.97
CA SER A 103 -23.97 16.04 13.34
C SER A 103 -23.87 16.06 11.79
N ASN A 104 -22.72 15.67 11.24
CA ASN A 104 -22.33 15.88 9.83
C ASN A 104 -22.33 17.37 9.42
N GLN A 105 -22.20 18.28 10.39
CA GLN A 105 -22.05 19.72 10.16
C GLN A 105 -20.56 20.09 10.23
N MET A 106 -20.11 20.78 9.18
CA MET A 106 -18.81 21.43 9.11
C MET A 106 -18.98 22.91 9.44
N ARG A 107 -18.16 23.45 10.35
CA ARG A 107 -18.16 24.85 10.77
C ARG A 107 -16.74 25.40 10.75
N SER A 108 -16.48 26.31 9.82
CA SER A 108 -15.23 27.08 9.77
C SER A 108 -15.21 28.14 10.88
N ILE A 109 -14.08 28.29 11.57
CA ILE A 109 -13.77 29.42 12.44
C ILE A 109 -12.59 30.17 11.81
N ASN A 110 -12.78 31.43 11.46
CA ASN A 110 -11.69 32.28 10.99
C ASN A 110 -11.00 32.91 12.21
N PHE A 111 -9.67 32.94 12.23
CA PHE A 111 -8.90 33.51 13.33
C PHE A 111 -7.65 34.26 12.84
N ALA A 112 -7.14 35.16 13.69
CA ALA A 112 -5.91 35.90 13.44
C ALA A 112 -4.70 35.25 14.13
N ILE A 113 -3.51 35.37 13.53
CA ILE A 113 -2.23 34.88 14.05
C ILE A 113 -1.34 36.10 14.32
N HIS A 114 -0.85 36.22 15.55
CA HIS A 114 -0.08 37.36 16.04
C HIS A 114 1.30 36.91 16.51
N VAL A 115 2.36 37.40 15.86
CA VAL A 115 3.73 37.24 16.35
C VAL A 115 4.05 38.37 17.33
N THR A 116 4.25 38.00 18.59
CA THR A 116 4.40 38.88 19.75
C THR A 116 5.83 38.83 20.32
N ARG A 117 6.12 39.64 21.34
CA ARG A 117 7.35 39.50 22.12
C ARG A 117 7.19 38.40 23.18
N ARG A 118 8.26 37.64 23.41
CA ARG A 118 8.29 36.54 24.40
C ARG A 118 7.98 37.05 25.82
N ASN A 119 6.92 36.52 26.41
CA ASN A 119 6.50 36.74 27.80
C ASN A 119 7.64 36.37 28.80
N ARG A 120 7.68 37.08 29.94
CA ARG A 120 8.68 36.95 31.00
C ARG A 120 8.14 37.17 32.41
N HIS A 121 6.90 37.60 32.57
CA HIS A 121 6.32 37.91 33.89
C HIS A 121 5.29 36.83 34.23
N PRO A 122 5.52 36.01 35.27
CA PRO A 122 4.53 35.05 35.72
C PRO A 122 3.57 35.68 36.74
N PRO A 123 2.30 35.22 36.78
CA PRO A 123 1.35 35.65 37.81
C PRO A 123 1.76 35.11 39.18
N LYS A 124 1.51 35.86 40.26
CA LYS A 124 1.93 35.51 41.62
C LYS A 124 0.80 35.58 42.64
N PHE A 125 0.64 34.53 43.43
CA PHE A 125 -0.23 34.54 44.62
C PHE A 125 0.33 35.49 45.70
N SER A 126 -0.56 36.04 46.53
CA SER A 126 -0.21 36.95 47.63
C SER A 126 0.28 36.27 48.92
N GLN A 127 0.15 34.93 49.01
CA GLN A 127 0.59 34.11 50.15
C GLN A 127 1.20 32.80 49.63
N GLU A 128 2.09 32.19 50.42
CA GLU A 128 2.81 30.94 50.06
C GLU A 128 1.95 29.68 50.27
N SER A 129 0.96 29.74 51.16
CA SER A 129 -0.12 28.77 51.34
C SER A 129 -1.36 29.45 51.90
N TYR A 130 -2.51 28.78 51.82
CA TYR A 130 -3.76 29.20 52.47
C TYR A 130 -4.33 28.02 53.29
N HIS A 131 -4.96 28.30 54.42
CA HIS A 131 -5.52 27.26 55.30
C HIS A 131 -6.89 27.70 55.83
N PHE A 132 -7.91 26.83 55.69
CA PHE A 132 -9.30 27.11 56.06
C PHE A 132 -9.90 25.94 56.84
N TYR A 133 -10.57 26.21 57.98
CA TYR A 133 -11.40 25.25 58.70
C TYR A 133 -12.87 25.58 58.41
N VAL A 134 -13.66 24.58 58.02
CA VAL A 134 -14.91 24.81 57.27
C VAL A 134 -16.03 23.90 57.81
N PRO A 135 -17.09 24.44 58.42
CA PRO A 135 -18.22 23.63 58.87
C PRO A 135 -18.91 22.92 57.70
N VAL A 136 -19.15 21.62 57.81
CA VAL A 136 -19.82 20.83 56.74
C VAL A 136 -21.29 21.21 56.52
N SER A 137 -21.88 21.93 57.46
CA SER A 137 -23.22 22.49 57.42
C SER A 137 -23.36 23.72 56.49
N LEU A 138 -22.27 24.24 55.92
CA LEU A 138 -22.32 25.34 54.94
C LEU A 138 -22.97 24.89 53.62
N GLN A 139 -23.90 25.71 53.13
CA GLN A 139 -24.69 25.40 51.93
C GLN A 139 -23.90 25.65 50.63
N PRO A 140 -24.19 24.94 49.52
CA PRO A 140 -23.61 25.22 48.21
C PRO A 140 -23.81 26.68 47.79
N GLY A 141 -22.76 27.28 47.23
CA GLY A 141 -22.68 28.72 46.93
C GLY A 141 -22.07 29.57 48.05
N SER A 142 -21.86 29.03 49.26
CA SER A 142 -21.16 29.74 50.34
C SER A 142 -19.68 29.99 49.99
N GLU A 143 -19.14 31.13 50.40
CA GLU A 143 -17.70 31.43 50.28
C GLU A 143 -16.93 30.75 51.43
N VAL A 144 -15.91 29.97 51.08
CA VAL A 144 -14.96 29.34 52.02
C VAL A 144 -13.84 30.31 52.40
N GLY A 145 -13.42 31.13 51.44
CA GLY A 145 -12.36 32.11 51.57
C GLY A 145 -11.96 32.70 50.22
N ARG A 146 -10.97 33.59 50.22
CA ARG A 146 -10.48 34.28 49.02
C ARG A 146 -8.97 34.17 48.88
N VAL A 147 -8.51 33.87 47.67
CA VAL A 147 -7.10 33.99 47.27
C VAL A 147 -6.91 35.22 46.39
N HIS A 148 -5.72 35.79 46.38
CA HIS A 148 -5.41 36.94 45.52
C HIS A 148 -4.16 36.66 44.69
N VAL A 149 -4.23 37.02 43.41
CA VAL A 149 -3.14 36.87 42.44
C VAL A 149 -2.91 38.21 41.76
N ILE A 150 -1.64 38.55 41.56
CA ILE A 150 -1.21 39.76 40.87
C ILE A 150 -0.22 39.33 39.78
N ASP A 151 -0.47 39.78 38.56
CA ASP A 151 0.55 39.84 37.51
C ASP A 151 1.05 41.28 37.37
N HIS A 152 2.30 41.43 36.95
CA HIS A 152 2.97 42.72 36.77
C HIS A 152 3.36 43.01 35.31
N ASP A 153 2.95 42.19 34.34
CA ASP A 153 3.18 42.49 32.93
C ASP A 153 2.42 43.76 32.49
N PRO A 154 3.11 44.75 31.88
CA PRO A 154 2.49 45.99 31.40
C PRO A 154 1.55 45.79 30.19
N ILE A 155 1.53 44.60 29.58
CA ILE A 155 0.64 44.25 28.47
C ILE A 155 -0.63 43.62 29.05
N ILE A 156 -1.77 44.29 28.89
CA ILE A 156 -3.06 43.93 29.52
C ILE A 156 -3.48 42.47 29.25
N TYR A 157 -3.20 41.93 28.06
CA TYR A 157 -3.54 40.53 27.74
C TYR A 157 -2.52 39.50 28.26
N ASN A 158 -1.32 39.92 28.67
CA ASN A 158 -0.41 39.07 29.45
C ASN A 158 -0.85 39.06 30.91
N SER A 159 -1.19 40.21 31.50
CA SER A 159 -1.61 40.30 32.92
C SER A 159 -3.04 39.82 33.21
N GLN A 160 -3.74 39.26 32.23
CA GLN A 160 -4.97 38.49 32.42
C GLN A 160 -4.63 37.10 32.99
N VAL A 161 -5.21 36.77 34.15
CA VAL A 161 -4.95 35.50 34.85
C VAL A 161 -6.21 34.63 34.88
N ARG A 162 -6.06 33.34 34.56
CA ARG A 162 -7.08 32.32 34.81
C ARG A 162 -6.68 31.48 36.02
N LEU A 163 -7.50 31.53 37.06
CA LEU A 163 -7.44 30.58 38.19
C LEU A 163 -8.03 29.22 37.79
N ASN A 164 -7.51 28.14 38.36
CA ASN A 164 -8.14 26.82 38.35
C ASN A 164 -7.67 25.99 39.56
N ILE A 165 -8.43 24.98 39.94
CA ILE A 165 -7.91 23.87 40.78
C ILE A 165 -7.12 22.93 39.86
N VAL A 166 -5.95 22.45 40.30
CA VAL A 166 -5.08 21.58 39.47
C VAL A 166 -5.73 20.22 39.21
N GLU A 167 -6.43 19.67 40.20
CA GLU A 167 -7.08 18.36 40.15
C GLU A 167 -8.62 18.48 40.05
N LYS A 168 -9.30 17.37 39.78
CA LYS A 168 -10.75 17.33 39.57
C LYS A 168 -11.50 17.30 40.91
N GLU A 169 -11.56 18.45 41.56
CA GLU A 169 -12.25 18.63 42.84
C GLU A 169 -13.79 18.58 42.71
N THR A 170 -14.42 17.96 43.72
CA THR A 170 -15.87 17.72 43.85
C THR A 170 -16.53 18.80 44.72
N TYR A 171 -15.93 19.15 45.86
CA TYR A 171 -16.58 19.92 46.92
C TYR A 171 -16.39 21.43 46.80
N TRP A 172 -15.33 21.87 46.11
CA TRP A 172 -14.94 23.28 45.99
C TRP A 172 -14.74 23.70 44.53
N SER A 173 -14.88 25.00 44.28
CA SER A 173 -14.58 25.61 42.98
C SER A 173 -14.05 27.03 43.17
N ALA A 174 -13.00 27.40 42.43
CA ALA A 174 -12.48 28.77 42.39
C ALA A 174 -13.19 29.61 41.33
N ASP A 175 -13.68 30.79 41.72
CA ASP A 175 -14.19 31.81 40.79
C ASP A 175 -13.02 32.59 40.16
N THR A 176 -12.96 32.58 38.82
CA THR A 176 -11.90 33.21 38.03
C THR A 176 -11.91 34.73 38.06
N LYS A 177 -12.99 35.38 38.52
CA LYS A 177 -13.15 36.85 38.45
C LYS A 177 -12.81 37.59 39.73
N ASN A 178 -12.88 36.93 40.89
CA ASN A 178 -12.70 37.55 42.22
C ASN A 178 -11.77 36.75 43.16
N GLY A 179 -11.38 35.51 42.79
CA GLY A 179 -10.53 34.65 43.62
C GLY A 179 -11.24 33.98 44.80
N SER A 180 -12.58 34.01 44.87
CA SER A 180 -13.34 33.28 45.89
C SER A 180 -13.30 31.77 45.66
N ILE A 181 -13.06 31.02 46.73
CA ILE A 181 -13.28 29.57 46.80
C ILE A 181 -14.70 29.37 47.31
N LEU A 182 -15.53 28.69 46.51
CA LEU A 182 -16.96 28.49 46.77
C LEU A 182 -17.26 27.01 47.03
N VAL A 183 -18.20 26.74 47.95
CA VAL A 183 -18.76 25.40 48.17
C VAL A 183 -19.57 25.00 46.94
N ARG A 184 -19.13 23.95 46.25
CA ARG A 184 -19.72 23.48 44.98
C ARG A 184 -20.86 22.48 45.20
N SER A 185 -20.82 21.71 46.29
CA SER A 185 -21.77 20.64 46.60
C SER A 185 -21.82 20.40 48.11
N PRO A 186 -22.90 19.78 48.65
CA PRO A 186 -23.06 19.59 50.09
C PRO A 186 -21.86 18.85 50.71
N MET A 187 -21.27 19.45 51.74
CA MET A 187 -20.05 18.94 52.38
C MET A 187 -20.32 17.89 53.47
N THR A 188 -21.58 17.54 53.72
CA THR A 188 -22.02 16.52 54.69
C THR A 188 -21.62 15.08 54.35
N THR A 189 -20.84 14.87 53.29
CA THR A 189 -20.19 13.59 52.94
C THR A 189 -18.66 13.65 53.02
N LEU A 190 -18.09 14.79 53.43
CA LEU A 190 -16.65 14.91 53.69
C LEU A 190 -16.29 14.25 55.02
N GLU A 191 -15.12 13.61 55.04
CA GLU A 191 -14.55 13.00 56.25
C GLU A 191 -13.96 14.10 57.13
N LEU A 192 -14.53 14.25 58.32
CA LEU A 192 -14.29 15.40 59.18
C LEU A 192 -12.87 15.41 59.74
N PHE A 193 -12.34 16.61 59.98
CA PHE A 193 -11.00 16.90 60.51
C PHE A 193 -9.82 16.45 59.63
N LYS A 194 -10.09 15.78 58.51
CA LYS A 194 -9.13 15.39 57.50
C LYS A 194 -8.67 16.60 56.68
N PRO A 195 -7.38 16.94 56.61
CA PRO A 195 -6.93 18.09 55.81
C PRO A 195 -6.91 17.76 54.30
N TYR A 196 -7.88 18.28 53.55
CA TYR A 196 -7.93 18.19 52.09
C TYR A 196 -7.03 19.27 51.48
N ASN A 197 -5.91 18.86 50.89
CA ASN A 197 -4.99 19.77 50.23
C ASN A 197 -5.38 19.97 48.77
N VAL A 198 -5.96 21.13 48.47
CA VAL A 198 -6.38 21.57 47.14
C VAL A 198 -5.26 22.44 46.56
N GLN A 199 -4.64 22.05 45.46
CA GLN A 199 -3.67 22.91 44.78
C GLN A 199 -4.37 23.82 43.77
N LEU A 200 -4.12 25.12 43.85
CA LEU A 200 -4.57 26.11 42.88
C LEU A 200 -3.43 26.47 41.92
N VAL A 201 -3.78 26.70 40.66
CA VAL A 201 -2.91 27.24 39.62
C VAL A 201 -3.44 28.56 39.11
N ALA A 202 -2.53 29.52 38.93
CA ALA A 202 -2.76 30.76 38.20
C ALA A 202 -1.97 30.71 36.89
N ILE A 203 -2.64 30.90 35.74
CA ILE A 203 -2.03 30.84 34.41
C ILE A 203 -2.33 32.13 33.65
N ASP A 204 -1.34 32.70 32.96
CA ASP A 204 -1.51 33.89 32.11
C ASP A 204 -2.00 33.58 30.68
N PHE A 205 -2.26 34.61 29.87
CA PHE A 205 -2.58 34.51 28.43
C PHE A 205 -1.46 35.07 27.51
N GLY A 206 -0.22 35.09 27.99
CA GLY A 206 0.98 35.47 27.23
C GLY A 206 1.52 34.36 26.33
N SER A 207 2.61 34.64 25.61
CA SER A 207 3.32 33.64 24.79
C SER A 207 4.82 33.63 25.11
N PRO A 208 5.39 32.55 25.68
CA PRO A 208 4.69 31.38 26.22
C PRO A 208 3.78 31.75 27.39
N GLN A 209 2.82 30.89 27.71
CA GLN A 209 2.07 31.02 28.96
C GLN A 209 2.98 30.70 30.15
N LEU A 210 2.94 31.52 31.19
CA LEU A 210 3.59 31.26 32.48
C LEU A 210 2.52 31.02 33.55
N PHE A 211 2.95 30.43 34.66
CA PHE A 211 2.05 30.04 35.74
C PHE A 211 2.73 30.09 37.12
N SER A 212 1.92 30.09 38.17
CA SER A 212 2.34 29.77 39.53
C SER A 212 1.33 28.82 40.21
N LEU A 213 1.77 28.21 41.31
CA LEU A 213 1.00 27.25 42.11
C LEU A 213 0.95 27.73 43.56
N VAL A 214 -0.15 27.42 44.25
CA VAL A 214 -0.26 27.57 45.70
C VAL A 214 -1.06 26.41 46.30
N ASN A 215 -0.69 25.98 47.50
CA ASN A 215 -1.42 24.95 48.24
C ASN A 215 -2.47 25.59 49.14
N VAL A 216 -3.70 25.07 49.10
CA VAL A 216 -4.82 25.46 49.95
C VAL A 216 -5.27 24.26 50.76
N THR A 217 -5.09 24.27 52.08
CA THR A 217 -5.60 23.20 52.94
C THR A 217 -7.00 23.55 53.42
N ILE A 218 -7.98 22.71 53.14
CA ILE A 218 -9.36 22.83 53.62
C ILE A 218 -9.63 21.68 54.60
N VAL A 219 -10.01 22.01 55.83
CA VAL A 219 -10.36 21.04 56.88
C VAL A 219 -11.87 21.13 57.15
N PRO A 220 -12.69 20.19 56.67
CA PRO A 220 -14.11 20.12 57.02
C PRO A 220 -14.27 19.74 58.49
N VAL A 221 -15.22 20.33 59.20
CA VAL A 221 -15.42 20.12 60.66
C VAL A 221 -16.91 20.00 61.03
N SER A 222 -17.23 19.19 62.04
CA SER A 222 -18.53 19.17 62.73
C SER A 222 -18.56 20.24 63.83
N ILE A 223 -17.57 20.16 64.73
CA ILE A 223 -17.34 21.03 65.87
C ILE A 223 -16.04 21.85 65.72
N THR A 224 -16.00 23.09 66.19
CA THR A 224 -14.77 23.91 66.19
C THR A 224 -13.89 23.63 67.42
N ARG A 225 -12.71 24.24 67.50
CA ARG A 225 -11.75 23.97 68.59
C ARG A 225 -12.18 24.60 69.93
N PRO A 226 -11.97 23.92 71.07
CA PRO A 226 -12.12 24.54 72.39
C PRO A 226 -11.00 25.55 72.63
N PHE A 227 -11.23 26.50 73.53
CA PHE A 227 -10.30 27.58 73.86
C PHE A 227 -10.06 27.72 75.36
N ASN A 228 -9.14 28.61 75.77
CA ASN A 228 -8.78 28.89 77.17
C ASN A 228 -8.43 27.66 78.04
N VAL A 229 -7.64 26.71 77.53
CA VAL A 229 -7.15 25.55 78.30
C VAL A 229 -6.28 25.97 79.50
N ARG A 230 -6.42 25.25 80.62
CA ARG A 230 -5.80 25.50 81.94
C ARG A 230 -5.26 24.19 82.56
N VAL A 231 -4.27 24.29 83.46
CA VAL A 231 -3.68 23.15 84.20
C VAL A 231 -3.86 23.36 85.71
N ASN A 232 -4.45 22.39 86.41
CA ASN A 232 -4.85 22.54 87.81
C ASN A 232 -3.93 21.81 88.80
N VAL A 233 -3.47 20.58 88.53
CA VAL A 233 -2.57 19.82 89.43
C VAL A 233 -1.64 18.91 88.62
N ALA A 234 -0.39 18.70 89.06
CA ALA A 234 0.46 17.63 88.50
C ALA A 234 1.48 17.06 89.50
N ASN A 235 1.33 15.78 89.87
CA ASN A 235 2.30 14.94 90.60
C ASN A 235 2.44 13.57 89.91
N THR A 236 3.08 12.55 90.48
CA THR A 236 3.27 11.23 89.82
C THR A 236 2.77 10.03 90.58
N GLY A 237 1.63 10.20 91.23
CA GLY A 237 0.52 9.32 90.93
C GLY A 237 -0.51 9.92 89.96
N TYR A 238 -0.63 11.27 89.84
CA TYR A 238 -1.80 11.90 89.19
C TYR A 238 -1.67 13.38 88.78
N GLN A 239 -2.52 13.83 87.84
CA GLN A 239 -2.61 15.21 87.31
C GLN A 239 -4.08 15.64 87.04
N ILE A 240 -4.39 16.94 86.88
CA ILE A 240 -5.75 17.52 86.70
C ILE A 240 -5.74 18.76 85.77
N PHE A 241 -6.73 18.91 84.87
CA PHE A 241 -6.80 19.94 83.79
C PHE A 241 -8.24 20.42 83.47
N GLU A 242 -8.39 21.60 82.84
CA GLU A 242 -9.67 22.33 82.64
C GLU A 242 -9.70 23.21 81.35
N TRP A 243 -10.87 23.53 80.76
CA TRP A 243 -11.03 24.29 79.48
C TRP A 243 -12.41 24.95 79.27
N ASP A 244 -12.57 25.72 78.16
CA ASP A 244 -13.83 26.33 77.70
C ASP A 244 -14.34 25.68 76.37
N SER A 245 -15.65 25.73 76.11
CA SER A 245 -16.32 25.02 75.00
C SER A 245 -16.22 25.70 73.61
N PRO A 246 -16.42 24.95 72.49
CA PRO A 246 -16.34 25.47 71.10
C PRO A 246 -17.38 26.54 70.69
N GLU A 247 -17.11 27.20 69.55
CA GLU A 247 -17.93 28.28 68.97
C GLU A 247 -19.08 27.75 68.08
N TYR A 248 -18.87 26.62 67.39
CA TYR A 248 -19.86 25.92 66.58
C TYR A 248 -19.76 24.41 66.85
N GLY A 249 -20.90 23.71 66.94
CA GLY A 249 -20.99 22.31 67.38
C GLY A 249 -21.16 22.16 68.90
N ILE A 250 -21.47 20.94 69.37
CA ILE A 250 -21.67 20.59 70.78
C ILE A 250 -20.89 19.31 71.05
N ALA A 251 -20.03 19.30 72.08
CA ALA A 251 -19.20 18.13 72.38
C ALA A 251 -19.96 17.06 73.16
N ASP A 252 -19.83 15.81 72.75
CA ASP A 252 -20.29 14.61 73.47
C ASP A 252 -19.21 14.08 74.44
N LYS A 253 -17.93 14.38 74.18
CA LYS A 253 -16.82 14.13 75.10
C LYS A 253 -15.65 15.09 74.86
N PHE A 254 -14.77 15.23 75.85
CA PHE A 254 -13.49 15.93 75.71
C PHE A 254 -12.33 14.99 75.94
N ARG A 255 -11.27 15.14 75.15
CA ARG A 255 -10.04 14.34 75.24
C ARG A 255 -8.85 15.21 75.62
N LEU A 256 -8.50 15.14 76.90
CA LEU A 256 -7.26 15.69 77.43
C LEU A 256 -6.10 14.91 76.84
N THR A 257 -5.07 15.63 76.39
CA THR A 257 -3.90 15.10 75.71
C THR A 257 -2.66 15.76 76.32
N ILE A 258 -2.21 15.24 77.46
CA ILE A 258 -0.98 15.68 78.11
C ILE A 258 0.19 15.33 77.21
N GLN A 259 1.09 16.29 76.96
CA GLN A 259 2.32 16.11 76.21
C GLN A 259 3.56 16.43 77.07
N ARG A 260 4.77 16.27 76.52
CA ARG A 260 6.06 16.75 77.01
C ARG A 260 6.95 17.08 75.82
N ASN A 261 7.44 18.31 75.75
CA ASN A 261 8.08 18.86 74.55
C ASN A 261 7.31 18.55 73.24
N ARG A 262 5.97 18.69 73.28
CA ARG A 262 4.98 18.34 72.23
C ARG A 262 4.70 16.85 71.98
N VAL A 263 5.32 15.91 72.70
CA VAL A 263 5.03 14.46 72.58
C VAL A 263 4.01 14.01 73.61
N VAL A 264 2.88 13.42 73.21
CA VAL A 264 1.82 12.94 74.13
C VAL A 264 2.37 11.92 75.14
N VAL A 265 2.07 12.11 76.43
CA VAL A 265 2.50 11.24 77.56
C VAL A 265 1.31 10.68 78.37
N HIS A 266 0.12 11.28 78.29
CA HIS A 266 -1.13 10.64 78.73
C HIS A 266 -2.32 11.27 78.02
N THR A 267 -3.33 10.46 77.72
CA THR A 267 -4.59 10.91 77.13
C THR A 267 -5.76 10.38 77.95
N GLN A 268 -6.71 11.24 78.29
CA GLN A 268 -7.90 10.93 79.07
C GLN A 268 -9.15 11.48 78.41
N GLU A 269 -10.17 10.65 78.24
CA GLU A 269 -11.50 11.07 77.80
C GLU A 269 -12.42 11.37 79.00
N VAL A 270 -13.36 12.29 78.78
CA VAL A 270 -14.21 12.98 79.77
C VAL A 270 -15.57 13.24 79.14
N ASP A 271 -16.66 13.20 79.90
CA ASP A 271 -18.01 13.48 79.39
C ASP A 271 -18.09 14.88 78.75
N GLY A 272 -18.90 15.06 77.71
CA GLY A 272 -19.06 16.34 77.01
C GLY A 272 -19.74 17.43 77.84
N GLN A 273 -20.40 17.03 78.93
CA GLN A 273 -20.96 17.96 79.93
C GLN A 273 -19.94 18.41 80.98
N ASP A 274 -18.81 17.70 81.12
CA ASP A 274 -17.73 18.00 82.06
C ASP A 274 -16.60 18.79 81.37
N ASN A 275 -16.09 19.85 82.01
CA ASN A 275 -14.99 20.66 81.49
C ASN A 275 -13.66 20.50 82.26
N MET A 276 -13.51 19.42 83.04
CA MET A 276 -12.33 19.13 83.87
C MET A 276 -12.13 17.62 84.08
N ALA A 277 -10.88 17.13 84.23
CA ALA A 277 -10.65 15.73 84.63
C ALA A 277 -9.34 15.45 85.40
N MET A 278 -9.32 14.30 86.09
CA MET A 278 -8.20 13.76 86.88
C MET A 278 -7.56 12.54 86.22
N THR A 279 -6.32 12.70 85.75
CA THR A 279 -5.45 11.66 85.21
C THR A 279 -4.67 10.97 86.34
N LYS A 280 -4.34 9.67 86.22
CA LYS A 280 -3.46 8.96 87.17
C LYS A 280 -2.21 8.36 86.50
N GLN A 281 -1.27 9.21 86.09
CA GLN A 281 -0.04 8.80 85.39
C GLN A 281 1.25 9.08 86.18
N ASN A 282 2.28 8.26 85.98
CA ASN A 282 3.59 8.39 86.60
C ASN A 282 4.59 9.12 85.66
N PHE A 283 4.61 10.45 85.69
CA PHE A 283 5.51 11.31 84.88
C PHE A 283 6.94 11.46 85.46
N HIS A 284 7.70 12.58 85.34
CA HIS A 284 9.09 12.70 85.89
C HIS A 284 9.46 14.10 86.44
N PRO A 285 10.41 14.22 87.41
CA PRO A 285 10.77 15.49 88.05
C PRO A 285 11.25 16.55 87.06
N GLY A 286 10.81 17.80 87.24
CA GLY A 286 11.47 18.96 86.64
C GLY A 286 11.65 18.91 85.12
N THR A 287 10.62 18.47 84.38
CA THR A 287 10.63 18.43 82.91
C THR A 287 9.36 19.06 82.32
N ASP A 288 9.43 19.57 81.10
CA ASP A 288 8.41 20.42 80.45
C ASP A 288 7.29 19.60 79.77
N TYR A 289 6.18 19.44 80.47
CA TYR A 289 4.92 18.87 79.97
C TYR A 289 4.06 19.93 79.26
N SER A 290 3.04 19.55 78.49
CA SER A 290 2.06 20.48 77.91
C SER A 290 0.72 19.82 77.54
N ILE A 291 -0.40 20.25 78.13
CA ILE A 291 -1.75 19.78 77.81
C ILE A 291 -2.24 20.36 76.47
N VAL A 292 -2.88 19.52 75.67
CA VAL A 292 -3.85 19.88 74.61
C VAL A 292 -5.21 19.35 75.06
N VAL A 293 -6.29 20.06 74.77
CA VAL A 293 -7.65 19.52 74.95
C VAL A 293 -8.34 19.46 73.59
N THR A 294 -8.91 18.31 73.28
CA THR A 294 -9.66 18.08 72.06
C THR A 294 -11.15 18.01 72.40
N ALA A 295 -11.98 18.84 71.77
CA ALA A 295 -13.43 18.68 71.80
C ALA A 295 -13.83 17.56 70.84
N ILE A 296 -14.73 16.67 71.24
CA ILE A 296 -15.18 15.54 70.44
C ILE A 296 -16.71 15.51 70.43
N ASP A 297 -17.30 15.41 69.24
CA ASP A 297 -18.70 15.02 69.08
C ASP A 297 -18.80 13.61 68.45
N ILE A 298 -20.02 13.10 68.28
CA ILE A 298 -20.28 11.82 67.59
C ILE A 298 -19.70 11.74 66.16
N GLU A 299 -19.30 12.86 65.54
CA GLU A 299 -18.85 12.91 64.14
C GLU A 299 -17.34 13.21 63.99
N GLY A 300 -16.66 13.83 64.97
CA GLY A 300 -15.19 13.97 64.98
C GLY A 300 -14.59 14.80 66.13
N GLU A 301 -13.31 15.18 66.01
CA GLU A 301 -12.57 15.83 67.11
C GLU A 301 -11.63 17.00 66.70
N THR A 302 -11.61 18.06 67.53
CA THR A 302 -10.92 19.33 67.24
C THR A 302 -10.00 19.79 68.39
N PRO A 303 -8.67 19.85 68.20
CA PRO A 303 -7.72 20.15 69.27
C PRO A 303 -7.50 21.65 69.52
N SER A 304 -7.27 21.99 70.78
CA SER A 304 -6.74 23.29 71.22
C SER A 304 -5.27 23.47 70.80
N GLU A 305 -4.75 24.70 70.98
CA GLU A 305 -3.30 24.91 70.98
C GLU A 305 -2.65 24.37 72.29
N PRO A 306 -1.36 23.96 72.29
CA PRO A 306 -0.73 23.31 73.46
C PRO A 306 -0.27 24.25 74.58
N HIS A 307 -0.52 23.87 75.84
CA HIS A 307 -0.33 24.69 77.06
C HIS A 307 0.57 23.99 78.10
N LYS A 308 1.66 24.63 78.58
CA LYS A 308 2.79 23.95 79.31
C LYS A 308 2.63 23.74 80.84
N PHE A 309 3.28 22.72 81.43
CA PHE A 309 3.37 22.40 82.89
C PHE A 309 4.54 21.43 83.28
N SER A 310 4.64 20.86 84.52
CA SER A 310 5.75 19.95 84.98
C SER A 310 5.40 18.93 86.12
N VAL A 311 6.23 17.88 86.43
CA VAL A 311 5.84 16.65 87.24
C VAL A 311 6.96 15.87 88.04
N ILE A 312 6.95 14.50 88.30
CA ILE A 312 7.78 13.74 89.36
C ILE A 312 8.30 12.19 89.35
N GLY A 313 7.98 11.12 88.54
CA GLY A 313 8.79 9.83 88.39
C GLY A 313 8.19 8.46 87.82
N THR A 314 8.99 7.59 87.10
CA THR A 314 8.90 6.10 86.66
C THR A 314 8.48 5.60 85.20
N ASN A 315 9.02 4.45 84.64
CA ASN A 315 8.83 3.88 83.23
C ASN A 315 9.20 2.34 83.00
N PHE A 316 8.74 1.62 81.91
CA PHE A 316 9.37 0.42 81.23
C PHE A 316 8.78 0.00 79.81
N GLU A 317 9.50 -0.72 78.90
CA GLU A 317 9.15 -1.00 77.45
C GLU A 317 9.85 -2.24 76.73
N CYS A 318 9.64 -2.54 75.41
CA CYS A 318 10.22 -3.70 74.62
C CYS A 318 10.16 -3.61 73.03
N GLU A 319 10.97 -4.38 72.27
CA GLU A 319 11.05 -4.44 70.77
C GLU A 319 11.19 -5.89 70.17
N GLY A 320 10.92 -6.10 68.85
CA GLY A 320 11.23 -7.38 68.15
C GLY A 320 10.55 -7.63 66.78
N GLN A 321 10.56 -8.90 66.34
CA GLN A 321 10.03 -9.42 65.04
C GLN A 321 8.54 -9.13 64.75
N CYS A 322 7.81 -8.58 65.71
CA CYS A 322 6.40 -8.17 65.56
C CYS A 322 6.16 -7.03 64.55
N SER A 323 7.21 -6.46 63.96
CA SER A 323 7.14 -5.35 62.99
C SER A 323 7.07 -5.77 61.51
N GLU A 324 7.37 -7.02 61.14
CA GLU A 324 7.63 -7.40 59.73
C GLU A 324 6.53 -8.25 59.05
N GLY A 325 5.39 -8.45 59.72
CA GLY A 325 4.13 -8.88 59.07
C GLY A 325 3.89 -10.39 58.95
N GLY A 326 3.23 -10.97 59.96
CA GLY A 326 2.63 -12.31 59.85
C GLY A 326 1.94 -12.75 61.14
N VAL A 327 0.76 -13.40 61.01
CA VAL A 327 -0.06 -14.00 62.11
C VAL A 327 -0.72 -12.93 63.02
N PRO A 328 -1.98 -13.10 63.49
CA PRO A 328 -2.78 -11.98 64.02
C PRO A 328 -2.40 -11.47 65.43
N MET A 329 -2.81 -10.22 65.70
CA MET A 329 -2.49 -9.45 66.93
C MET A 329 -3.15 -9.98 68.22
N CYS A 330 -2.57 -9.59 69.36
CA CYS A 330 -2.99 -9.93 70.73
C CYS A 330 -2.67 -8.76 71.68
N PHE A 331 -3.21 -8.75 72.90
CA PHE A 331 -2.98 -7.68 73.89
C PHE A 331 -2.24 -8.18 75.16
N TYR A 332 -1.74 -7.23 75.97
CA TYR A 332 -1.05 -7.53 77.23
C TYR A 332 -2.01 -7.65 78.41
N GLY A 333 -2.07 -8.85 79.00
CA GLY A 333 -2.83 -9.12 80.21
C GLY A 333 -2.17 -8.57 81.48
N LYS A 334 -2.85 -8.73 82.62
CA LYS A 334 -2.47 -8.20 83.96
C LYS A 334 -1.12 -8.71 84.51
N PHE A 335 -0.44 -9.60 83.79
CA PHE A 335 0.86 -10.18 84.11
C PHE A 335 1.92 -9.97 83.02
N HIS A 336 1.71 -9.03 82.09
CA HIS A 336 2.62 -8.75 80.96
C HIS A 336 2.97 -9.98 80.10
N LYS A 337 2.00 -10.87 79.92
CA LYS A 337 2.01 -11.89 78.86
C LYS A 337 1.04 -11.49 77.74
N ILE A 338 1.38 -11.93 76.54
CA ILE A 338 0.58 -11.78 75.33
C ILE A 338 -0.49 -12.88 75.34
N GLU A 339 -1.77 -12.51 75.27
CA GLU A 339 -2.90 -13.44 75.31
C GLU A 339 -3.91 -13.17 74.18
N GLN A 340 -4.45 -14.24 73.58
CA GLN A 340 -5.54 -14.18 72.60
C GLN A 340 -6.88 -13.97 73.31
N PHE A 341 -7.77 -13.17 72.71
CA PHE A 341 -9.16 -13.10 73.16
C PHE A 341 -9.87 -14.45 72.91
N ARG A 342 -10.58 -14.95 73.91
CA ARG A 342 -11.24 -16.27 73.90
C ARG A 342 -12.71 -16.12 74.27
N ASP A 343 -13.59 -16.67 73.44
CA ASP A 343 -15.02 -16.77 73.70
C ASP A 343 -15.44 -18.25 73.93
N LYS A 344 -16.72 -18.58 73.71
CA LYS A 344 -17.27 -19.93 73.88
C LYS A 344 -17.21 -20.80 72.63
N THR A 345 -16.83 -20.26 71.46
CA THR A 345 -16.95 -20.96 70.17
C THR A 345 -15.62 -21.48 69.63
N GLY A 346 -14.47 -20.88 69.96
CA GLY A 346 -13.18 -21.45 69.57
C GLY A 346 -11.95 -20.57 69.83
N LEU A 347 -10.90 -20.86 69.06
CA LEU A 347 -9.80 -19.93 68.80
C LEU A 347 -10.12 -19.24 67.47
N HIS A 348 -10.30 -17.91 67.49
CA HIS A 348 -10.59 -17.15 66.28
C HIS A 348 -9.30 -16.55 65.72
N CYS A 349 -9.09 -16.72 64.43
CA CYS A 349 -8.09 -16.01 63.64
C CYS A 349 -8.81 -15.34 62.48
N LEU A 350 -8.41 -14.12 62.15
CA LEU A 350 -8.94 -13.37 61.00
C LEU A 350 -7.95 -13.56 59.85
N CYS A 351 -8.38 -14.19 58.74
CA CYS A 351 -7.65 -14.06 57.47
C CYS A 351 -7.77 -12.61 56.97
N TYR A 352 -6.81 -12.18 56.14
CA TYR A 352 -6.89 -10.89 55.44
C TYR A 352 -7.63 -11.04 54.10
N ASP A 353 -8.31 -9.98 53.68
CA ASP A 353 -9.08 -9.91 52.42
C ASP A 353 -8.29 -10.40 51.20
N GLY A 354 -8.94 -11.23 50.37
CA GLY A 354 -8.38 -11.77 49.14
C GLY A 354 -7.63 -13.11 49.27
N PHE A 355 -7.47 -13.63 50.49
CA PHE A 355 -6.91 -14.96 50.74
C PHE A 355 -8.00 -15.95 51.15
N SER A 356 -8.06 -17.08 50.45
CA SER A 356 -8.91 -18.24 50.77
C SER A 356 -8.07 -19.39 51.38
N SER A 357 -8.72 -20.54 51.64
CA SER A 357 -8.20 -21.72 52.39
C SER A 357 -8.25 -21.59 53.93
N PRO A 358 -8.49 -22.69 54.69
CA PRO A 358 -8.40 -22.72 56.16
C PRO A 358 -7.02 -22.37 56.75
N GLN A 359 -6.00 -22.17 55.92
CA GLN A 359 -4.65 -21.73 56.31
C GLN A 359 -4.32 -20.32 55.80
N CYS A 360 -5.29 -19.62 55.18
CA CYS A 360 -5.15 -18.34 54.48
C CYS A 360 -4.03 -18.33 53.40
N ASP A 361 -3.77 -19.45 52.72
CA ASP A 361 -2.60 -19.65 51.84
C ASP A 361 -2.89 -19.52 50.33
N THR A 362 -4.15 -19.51 49.89
CA THR A 362 -4.53 -19.36 48.48
C THR A 362 -4.89 -17.90 48.16
N LEU A 363 -4.28 -17.30 47.13
CA LEU A 363 -4.60 -15.94 46.67
C LEU A 363 -5.60 -15.99 45.49
N GLU A 364 -6.76 -15.37 45.65
CA GLU A 364 -7.84 -15.39 44.66
C GLU A 364 -7.57 -14.54 43.40
N ALA A 365 -8.33 -14.79 42.32
CA ALA A 365 -8.14 -14.12 41.02
C ALA A 365 -9.45 -13.88 40.24
N CYS A 366 -9.49 -12.76 39.52
CA CYS A 366 -10.58 -12.42 38.60
C CYS A 366 -10.43 -13.20 37.28
N PRO A 367 -11.51 -13.83 36.76
CA PRO A 367 -11.46 -14.69 35.58
C PRO A 367 -11.31 -13.90 34.26
N ARG A 368 -10.94 -14.60 33.18
CA ARG A 368 -10.85 -14.02 31.83
C ARG A 368 -12.23 -13.56 31.33
N GLU A 369 -12.34 -12.29 30.91
CA GLU A 369 -13.59 -11.65 30.52
C GLU A 369 -13.50 -10.99 29.12
N ARG A 370 -14.55 -11.11 28.30
CA ARG A 370 -14.71 -10.34 27.05
C ARG A 370 -15.78 -9.27 27.23
N VAL A 371 -15.42 -8.00 27.00
CA VAL A 371 -16.33 -6.86 27.15
C VAL A 371 -16.54 -6.16 25.79
N PHE A 372 -17.79 -5.83 25.48
CA PHE A 372 -18.20 -5.09 24.27
C PHE A 372 -18.53 -3.66 24.65
N GLU A 373 -17.72 -2.70 24.20
CA GLU A 373 -17.80 -1.30 24.64
C GLU A 373 -17.92 -0.31 23.47
N ASN A 374 -18.35 0.91 23.79
CA ASN A 374 -18.50 2.00 22.80
C ASN A 374 -17.16 2.44 22.15
N PHE A 375 -16.03 1.96 22.67
CA PHE A 375 -14.66 2.16 22.18
C PHE A 375 -13.99 0.83 21.74
N GLY A 376 -14.76 -0.24 21.52
CA GLY A 376 -14.31 -1.50 20.91
C GLY A 376 -14.52 -2.73 21.78
N VAL A 377 -14.02 -3.87 21.32
CA VAL A 377 -14.09 -5.16 22.04
C VAL A 377 -12.74 -5.47 22.66
N LEU A 378 -12.75 -5.77 23.97
CA LEU A 378 -11.55 -6.06 24.77
C LEU A 378 -11.62 -7.43 25.43
N ASP A 379 -10.51 -8.17 25.40
CA ASP A 379 -10.32 -9.41 26.14
C ASP A 379 -9.38 -9.20 27.34
N TRP A 380 -9.94 -9.23 28.55
CA TRP A 380 -9.22 -9.11 29.82
C TRP A 380 -8.71 -10.48 30.28
N PRO A 381 -7.40 -10.69 30.46
CA PRO A 381 -6.85 -11.95 30.96
C PRO A 381 -6.95 -12.05 32.49
N GLU A 382 -6.93 -13.29 32.98
CA GLU A 382 -6.99 -13.64 34.41
C GLU A 382 -5.95 -12.88 35.24
N THR A 383 -6.36 -12.32 36.39
CA THR A 383 -5.53 -11.40 37.20
C THR A 383 -5.84 -11.57 38.69
N SER A 384 -4.80 -11.75 39.53
CA SER A 384 -4.97 -11.92 40.99
C SER A 384 -5.58 -10.69 41.67
N VAL A 385 -6.29 -10.92 42.79
CA VAL A 385 -6.82 -9.87 43.67
C VAL A 385 -5.75 -8.84 44.03
N ASN A 386 -6.20 -7.59 44.13
CA ASN A 386 -5.40 -6.38 44.38
C ASN A 386 -4.38 -5.99 43.30
N LYS A 387 -4.17 -6.78 42.24
CA LYS A 387 -3.39 -6.37 41.06
C LYS A 387 -4.25 -5.58 40.07
N SER A 388 -3.60 -4.70 39.31
CA SER A 388 -4.19 -4.02 38.15
C SER A 388 -3.50 -4.44 36.87
N ILE A 389 -4.26 -4.44 35.78
CA ILE A 389 -3.75 -4.68 34.42
C ILE A 389 -4.26 -3.59 33.48
N ALA A 390 -3.46 -3.25 32.47
CA ALA A 390 -3.76 -2.22 31.49
C ALA A 390 -3.72 -2.80 30.06
N LEU A 391 -4.76 -2.52 29.27
CA LEU A 391 -4.91 -2.95 27.86
C LEU A 391 -4.94 -1.73 26.93
N PRO A 392 -4.35 -1.79 25.72
CA PRO A 392 -4.32 -0.64 24.81
C PRO A 392 -5.72 -0.31 24.25
N CYS A 393 -6.06 0.98 24.17
CA CYS A 393 -7.34 1.46 23.65
C CYS A 393 -7.52 1.12 22.15
N PRO A 394 -8.58 0.40 21.72
CA PRO A 394 -8.66 -0.18 20.36
C PRO A 394 -8.54 0.79 19.18
N TYR A 395 -9.00 2.04 19.34
CA TYR A 395 -9.04 3.06 18.28
C TYR A 395 -8.11 4.27 18.53
N ASN A 396 -7.15 4.14 19.44
CA ASN A 396 -6.14 5.15 19.74
C ASN A 396 -4.82 4.84 19.03
N PHE A 397 -4.15 5.88 18.54
CA PHE A 397 -2.79 5.81 17.99
C PHE A 397 -1.72 6.31 18.98
N ASP A 398 -2.14 7.02 20.03
CA ASP A 398 -1.28 7.69 21.02
C ASP A 398 -0.88 6.80 22.22
N GLY A 399 -1.02 5.47 22.09
CA GLY A 399 -0.55 4.52 23.10
C GLY A 399 -1.31 4.56 24.44
N ARG A 400 -2.51 5.15 24.50
CA ARG A 400 -3.35 5.09 25.71
C ARG A 400 -3.78 3.68 26.04
N HIS A 401 -3.82 3.39 27.33
CA HIS A 401 -4.30 2.13 27.87
C HIS A 401 -5.47 2.37 28.83
N LEU A 402 -6.43 1.45 28.82
CA LEU A 402 -7.49 1.33 29.80
C LEU A 402 -7.02 0.34 30.89
N ALA A 403 -7.11 0.73 32.15
CA ALA A 403 -6.75 -0.13 33.28
C ALA A 403 -7.99 -0.57 34.07
N ARG A 404 -7.92 -1.77 34.66
CA ARG A 404 -8.84 -2.28 35.68
C ARG A 404 -8.05 -2.96 36.78
N LYS A 405 -8.51 -2.82 38.02
CA LYS A 405 -8.05 -3.58 39.17
C LYS A 405 -8.93 -4.83 39.36
N CYS A 406 -8.33 -5.95 39.79
CA CYS A 406 -9.09 -7.05 40.37
C CYS A 406 -9.34 -6.74 41.86
N LEU A 407 -10.61 -6.66 42.25
CA LEU A 407 -11.04 -6.27 43.59
C LEU A 407 -11.51 -7.50 44.37
N TRP A 408 -11.34 -7.46 45.68
CA TRP A 408 -12.04 -8.37 46.59
C TRP A 408 -13.43 -7.82 46.90
N ASP A 409 -14.43 -8.70 46.90
CA ASP A 409 -15.76 -8.42 47.41
C ASP A 409 -15.85 -8.94 48.85
N SER A 410 -15.65 -8.07 49.84
CA SER A 410 -15.67 -8.44 51.27
C SER A 410 -17.06 -8.72 51.83
N GLU A 411 -18.13 -8.44 51.06
CA GLU A 411 -19.51 -8.80 51.43
C GLU A 411 -19.91 -10.18 50.91
N ASN A 412 -19.30 -10.63 49.81
CA ASN A 412 -19.69 -11.83 49.07
C ASN A 412 -18.55 -12.87 48.92
N GLU A 413 -17.37 -12.60 49.48
CA GLU A 413 -16.18 -13.47 49.51
C GLU A 413 -15.68 -13.96 48.13
N PHE A 414 -15.68 -13.09 47.11
CA PHE A 414 -15.15 -13.44 45.79
C PHE A 414 -14.36 -12.33 45.08
N ALA A 415 -13.53 -12.72 44.11
CA ALA A 415 -12.75 -11.80 43.27
C ALA A 415 -13.59 -11.25 42.11
N ARG A 416 -13.82 -9.93 42.08
CA ARG A 416 -14.59 -9.24 41.03
C ARG A 416 -13.77 -8.19 40.31
N TRP A 417 -13.96 -8.06 39.00
CA TRP A 417 -13.35 -6.98 38.24
C TRP A 417 -13.93 -5.62 38.63
N GLU A 418 -13.07 -4.61 38.68
CA GLU A 418 -13.48 -3.20 38.72
C GLU A 418 -14.33 -2.83 37.49
N ASN A 419 -15.35 -1.98 37.68
CA ASN A 419 -16.17 -1.45 36.58
C ASN A 419 -15.33 -0.57 35.66
N VAL A 420 -15.60 -0.66 34.36
CA VAL A 420 -14.85 0.12 33.36
C VAL A 420 -15.20 1.60 33.47
N SER A 421 -14.21 2.46 33.72
CA SER A 421 -14.39 3.91 33.79
C SER A 421 -14.85 4.48 32.43
N HIS A 422 -16.11 4.89 32.34
CA HIS A 422 -16.72 5.44 31.12
C HIS A 422 -16.23 6.86 30.72
N SER A 423 -15.17 7.38 31.34
CA SER A 423 -14.59 8.69 31.02
C SER A 423 -13.62 8.64 29.82
N ASP A 424 -13.22 9.80 29.28
CA ASP A 424 -12.67 9.95 27.92
C ASP A 424 -11.21 9.46 27.70
N VAL A 425 -10.87 8.30 28.26
CA VAL A 425 -9.57 7.62 28.10
C VAL A 425 -9.41 7.08 26.68
N CYS A 426 -10.37 6.27 26.21
CA CYS A 426 -10.35 5.67 24.87
C CYS A 426 -11.30 6.39 23.89
N ARG A 427 -10.88 6.49 22.62
CA ARG A 427 -11.69 7.05 21.53
C ARG A 427 -12.87 6.12 21.19
N LYS A 428 -14.07 6.66 21.01
CA LYS A 428 -15.29 5.90 20.71
C LYS A 428 -15.39 5.52 19.22
N GLN A 429 -15.98 4.37 18.90
CA GLN A 429 -16.17 3.88 17.52
C GLN A 429 -16.93 4.91 16.67
N SER A 430 -18.02 5.43 17.22
CA SER A 430 -18.86 6.45 16.59
C SER A 430 -18.08 7.70 16.19
N THR A 431 -17.11 8.13 17.01
CA THR A 431 -16.20 9.23 16.69
C THR A 431 -15.39 8.93 15.42
N VAL A 432 -14.78 7.74 15.31
CA VAL A 432 -13.97 7.34 14.13
C VAL A 432 -14.83 7.25 12.87
N LEU A 433 -16.00 6.62 12.96
CA LEU A 433 -16.94 6.47 11.84
C LEU A 433 -17.42 7.83 11.32
N VAL A 434 -17.74 8.77 12.22
CA VAL A 434 -18.08 10.15 11.89
C VAL A 434 -16.93 10.86 11.20
N HIS A 435 -15.68 10.72 11.66
CA HIS A 435 -14.52 11.32 11.00
C HIS A 435 -14.33 10.77 9.56
N LEU A 436 -14.43 9.45 9.37
CA LEU A 436 -14.33 8.84 8.03
C LEU A 436 -15.42 9.35 7.08
N GLY A 437 -16.66 9.47 7.55
CA GLY A 437 -17.78 10.02 6.77
C GLY A 437 -17.59 11.49 6.39
N MET A 438 -17.12 12.32 7.32
CA MET A 438 -16.87 13.75 7.06
C MET A 438 -15.68 13.98 6.11
N LEU A 439 -14.58 13.23 6.29
CA LEU A 439 -13.45 13.26 5.35
C LEU A 439 -13.86 12.79 3.94
N ALA A 440 -14.68 11.75 3.83
CA ALA A 440 -15.21 11.30 2.55
C ALA A 440 -16.06 12.38 1.87
N ASN A 441 -16.93 13.07 2.61
CA ASN A 441 -17.74 14.19 2.10
C ASN A 441 -16.86 15.39 1.67
N PHE A 442 -15.82 15.72 2.44
CA PHE A 442 -14.88 16.81 2.14
C PHE A 442 -14.08 16.53 0.86
N VAL A 443 -13.54 15.32 0.69
CA VAL A 443 -12.84 14.91 -0.55
C VAL A 443 -13.81 14.81 -1.75
N GLU A 444 -15.08 14.46 -1.51
CA GLU A 444 -16.12 14.41 -2.55
C GLU A 444 -16.65 15.79 -2.96
N ARG A 445 -16.37 16.88 -2.22
CA ARG A 445 -16.96 18.21 -2.49
C ARG A 445 -15.98 19.39 -2.57
N GLU A 446 -14.99 19.45 -1.70
CA GLU A 446 -14.25 20.69 -1.41
C GLU A 446 -12.72 20.57 -1.65
N ALA A 447 -12.16 19.36 -1.63
CA ALA A 447 -10.74 19.14 -1.88
C ALA A 447 -10.32 19.38 -3.34
N GLN A 448 -10.06 20.64 -3.70
CA GLN A 448 -9.49 21.06 -5.00
C GLN A 448 -7.95 21.23 -4.98
N ARG A 449 -7.33 21.07 -3.80
CA ARG A 449 -5.89 21.24 -3.52
C ARG A 449 -5.29 19.94 -2.99
N VAL A 450 -4.00 19.72 -3.22
CA VAL A 450 -3.25 18.57 -2.66
C VAL A 450 -3.33 18.47 -1.13
N SER A 451 -3.41 19.59 -0.40
CA SER A 451 -3.52 19.61 1.07
C SER A 451 -4.71 18.80 1.60
N GLY A 452 -5.88 18.91 0.97
CA GLY A 452 -7.07 18.17 1.39
C GLY A 452 -6.96 16.65 1.21
N PHE A 453 -6.17 16.19 0.23
CA PHE A 453 -5.85 14.77 0.05
C PHE A 453 -4.82 14.31 1.09
N SER A 454 -3.82 15.16 1.39
CA SER A 454 -2.80 14.86 2.40
C SER A 454 -3.39 14.68 3.80
N ALA A 455 -4.36 15.52 4.20
CA ALA A 455 -5.07 15.38 5.48
C ALA A 455 -5.85 14.05 5.57
N ALA A 456 -6.53 13.66 4.49
CA ALA A 456 -7.21 12.36 4.43
C ALA A 456 -6.21 11.19 4.52
N GLN A 457 -5.05 11.30 3.86
CA GLN A 457 -3.98 10.29 3.93
C GLN A 457 -3.35 10.19 5.32
N GLN A 458 -3.09 11.30 6.01
CA GLN A 458 -2.57 11.34 7.38
C GLN A 458 -3.54 10.70 8.39
N PHE A 459 -4.84 10.97 8.26
CA PHE A 459 -5.86 10.29 9.08
C PHE A 459 -5.89 8.78 8.83
N LEU A 460 -5.79 8.38 7.57
CA LEU A 460 -5.77 6.98 7.13
C LEU A 460 -4.52 6.25 7.66
N ASP A 461 -3.31 6.83 7.52
CA ASP A 461 -2.07 6.22 8.01
C ASP A 461 -2.11 5.98 9.53
N ASN A 462 -2.63 6.95 10.31
CA ASN A 462 -2.84 6.78 11.75
C ASN A 462 -3.82 5.64 12.08
N LEU A 463 -4.82 5.37 11.22
CA LEU A 463 -5.78 4.29 11.41
C LEU A 463 -5.17 2.89 11.24
N LEU A 464 -4.07 2.75 10.49
CA LEU A 464 -3.32 1.47 10.40
C LEU A 464 -2.46 1.18 11.63
N VAL A 465 -2.27 2.14 12.54
CA VAL A 465 -1.43 1.97 13.74
C VAL A 465 -2.27 1.56 14.96
N VAL A 466 -3.58 1.83 14.98
CA VAL A 466 -4.43 1.53 16.14
C VAL A 466 -4.53 0.02 16.41
N PRO A 467 -4.68 -0.42 17.67
CA PRO A 467 -4.70 -1.84 18.03
C PRO A 467 -5.73 -2.68 17.27
N ALA A 468 -6.93 -2.15 16.98
CA ALA A 468 -7.97 -2.85 16.20
C ALA A 468 -7.56 -3.20 14.75
N PHE A 469 -6.49 -2.60 14.21
CA PHE A 469 -5.91 -2.94 12.90
C PHE A 469 -4.48 -3.48 13.02
N SER A 470 -4.02 -3.83 14.22
CA SER A 470 -2.68 -4.34 14.49
C SER A 470 -2.69 -5.86 14.70
N PRO A 471 -2.04 -6.67 13.83
CA PRO A 471 -2.03 -8.13 13.96
C PRO A 471 -1.26 -8.62 15.20
N ASN A 472 -0.52 -7.73 15.88
CA ASN A 472 0.31 -8.06 17.04
C ASN A 472 -0.43 -7.96 18.38
N VAL A 473 -1.68 -7.47 18.41
CA VAL A 473 -2.42 -7.20 19.67
C VAL A 473 -3.63 -8.13 19.81
N SER A 474 -3.44 -9.26 20.49
CA SER A 474 -4.49 -10.27 20.68
C SER A 474 -5.61 -9.90 21.66
N THR A 475 -5.55 -8.72 22.29
CA THR A 475 -6.51 -8.25 23.30
C THR A 475 -7.55 -7.27 22.75
N SER A 476 -7.41 -6.84 21.50
CA SER A 476 -8.30 -5.91 20.79
C SER A 476 -8.73 -6.49 19.45
N HIS A 477 -10.03 -6.50 19.16
CA HIS A 477 -10.56 -7.16 17.96
C HIS A 477 -10.68 -6.22 16.74
N PHE A 478 -10.71 -6.83 15.54
CA PHE A 478 -10.84 -6.12 14.27
C PHE A 478 -12.23 -5.51 14.06
N ASP A 479 -12.28 -4.27 13.57
CA ASP A 479 -13.53 -3.54 13.34
C ASP A 479 -13.93 -3.49 11.86
N ALA A 480 -14.90 -4.35 11.52
CA ALA A 480 -15.48 -4.44 10.18
C ALA A 480 -16.16 -3.14 9.69
N LYS A 481 -16.77 -2.37 10.58
CA LYS A 481 -17.57 -1.17 10.24
C LYS A 481 -16.67 0.04 9.99
N ILE A 482 -15.59 0.17 10.77
CA ILE A 482 -14.51 1.11 10.47
C ILE A 482 -13.87 0.74 9.13
N ALA A 483 -13.58 -0.54 8.88
CA ALA A 483 -13.01 -1.00 7.60
C ALA A 483 -13.92 -0.68 6.39
N GLU A 484 -15.24 -0.81 6.52
CA GLU A 484 -16.22 -0.43 5.50
C GLU A 484 -16.17 1.08 5.17
N HIS A 485 -16.19 1.94 6.20
CA HIS A 485 -16.10 3.40 5.99
C HIS A 485 -14.69 3.83 5.51
N THR A 486 -13.63 3.10 5.87
CA THR A 486 -12.29 3.26 5.28
C THR A 486 -12.30 2.92 3.79
N ALA A 487 -12.94 1.82 3.38
CA ALA A 487 -13.11 1.46 1.98
C ALA A 487 -13.96 2.49 1.21
N GLN A 488 -14.97 3.11 1.85
CA GLN A 488 -15.74 4.21 1.27
C GLN A 488 -14.89 5.45 1.00
N LEU A 489 -14.05 5.88 1.96
CA LEU A 489 -13.12 7.00 1.77
C LEU A 489 -12.10 6.72 0.67
N LEU A 490 -11.54 5.50 0.62
CA LEU A 490 -10.62 5.09 -0.44
C LEU A 490 -11.29 5.04 -1.82
N ASP A 491 -12.53 4.58 -1.94
CA ASP A 491 -13.30 4.59 -3.20
C ASP A 491 -13.47 6.03 -3.73
N THR A 492 -13.86 6.97 -2.87
CA THR A 492 -13.90 8.41 -3.20
C THR A 492 -12.52 8.96 -3.60
N LEU A 493 -11.43 8.54 -2.95
CA LEU A 493 -10.06 8.95 -3.30
C LEU A 493 -9.58 8.38 -4.66
N PHE A 494 -9.87 7.11 -4.95
CA PHE A 494 -9.44 6.46 -6.20
C PHE A 494 -10.25 6.89 -7.42
N SER A 495 -11.55 7.18 -7.24
CA SER A 495 -12.47 7.58 -8.31
C SER A 495 -12.32 9.06 -8.73
N ARG A 496 -11.64 9.89 -7.93
CA ARG A 496 -11.32 11.29 -8.26
C ARG A 496 -10.38 11.40 -9.48
N ASN A 497 -10.55 12.48 -10.25
CA ASN A 497 -9.65 12.80 -11.35
C ASN A 497 -8.42 13.59 -10.90
N MET A 498 -7.27 12.93 -10.88
CA MET A 498 -6.00 13.47 -10.41
C MET A 498 -5.36 14.53 -11.33
N SER A 499 -6.01 14.87 -12.47
CA SER A 499 -5.62 16.02 -13.31
C SER A 499 -6.38 17.31 -12.98
N GLU A 500 -7.45 17.25 -12.17
CA GLU A 500 -8.25 18.41 -11.76
C GLU A 500 -7.77 19.05 -10.44
N ILE A 501 -6.89 18.36 -9.71
CA ILE A 501 -6.36 18.79 -8.41
C ILE A 501 -5.19 19.76 -8.62
N SER A 502 -5.24 20.91 -7.95
CA SER A 502 -4.14 21.88 -7.95
C SER A 502 -2.96 21.42 -7.06
N GLY A 503 -1.79 21.27 -7.67
CA GLY A 503 -0.52 20.87 -7.03
C GLY A 503 0.18 19.70 -7.72
N ASN A 504 1.29 19.23 -7.16
CA ASN A 504 2.01 18.05 -7.66
C ASN A 504 1.37 16.76 -7.13
N THR A 505 0.51 16.12 -7.92
CA THR A 505 -0.22 14.90 -7.51
C THR A 505 0.62 13.62 -7.53
N THR A 506 1.90 13.67 -7.95
CA THR A 506 2.77 12.49 -8.08
C THR A 506 2.97 11.75 -6.75
N MET A 507 3.19 12.48 -5.66
CA MET A 507 3.41 11.92 -4.33
C MET A 507 2.13 11.27 -3.78
N VAL A 508 1.01 12.00 -3.83
CA VAL A 508 -0.33 11.55 -3.41
C VAL A 508 -0.70 10.23 -4.10
N LYS A 509 -0.47 10.13 -5.42
CA LYS A 509 -0.70 8.90 -6.20
C LYS A 509 0.08 7.70 -5.68
N GLN A 510 1.37 7.86 -5.39
CA GLN A 510 2.21 6.78 -4.86
C GLN A 510 1.77 6.37 -3.46
N GLN A 511 1.51 7.34 -2.57
CA GLN A 511 1.03 7.12 -1.21
C GLN A 511 -0.32 6.40 -1.17
N LEU A 512 -1.24 6.70 -2.10
CA LEU A 512 -2.57 6.07 -2.14
C LEU A 512 -2.51 4.59 -2.56
N VAL A 513 -1.59 4.21 -3.47
CA VAL A 513 -1.36 2.80 -3.85
C VAL A 513 -0.69 2.02 -2.72
N ASP A 514 0.33 2.60 -2.08
CA ASP A 514 0.98 2.01 -0.91
C ASP A 514 -0.01 1.84 0.25
N TYR A 515 -0.83 2.86 0.54
CA TYR A 515 -1.81 2.80 1.61
C TYR A 515 -2.86 1.70 1.38
N VAL A 516 -3.46 1.57 0.18
CA VAL A 516 -4.48 0.52 -0.04
C VAL A 516 -3.88 -0.88 0.07
N HIS A 517 -2.60 -1.06 -0.29
CA HIS A 517 -1.89 -2.31 -0.06
C HIS A 517 -1.68 -2.57 1.45
N ARG A 518 -1.11 -1.62 2.20
CA ARG A 518 -0.93 -1.73 3.66
C ARG A 518 -2.26 -1.92 4.41
N PHE A 519 -3.34 -1.27 3.97
CA PHE A 519 -4.69 -1.51 4.50
C PHE A 519 -5.17 -2.93 4.21
N SER A 520 -4.97 -3.44 2.99
CA SER A 520 -5.30 -4.84 2.67
C SER A 520 -4.55 -5.83 3.56
N GLN A 521 -3.30 -5.53 3.95
CA GLN A 521 -2.50 -6.34 4.88
C GLN A 521 -3.07 -6.40 6.30
N ARG A 522 -3.84 -5.39 6.73
CA ARG A 522 -4.47 -5.34 8.07
C ARG A 522 -5.86 -5.96 8.13
N LEU A 523 -6.41 -6.40 6.99
CA LEU A 523 -7.63 -7.19 6.99
C LEU A 523 -7.34 -8.63 7.49
N PRO A 524 -8.27 -9.26 8.24
CA PRO A 524 -8.19 -10.67 8.60
C PRO A 524 -8.08 -11.58 7.37
N VAL A 525 -7.78 -12.85 7.61
CA VAL A 525 -7.71 -13.87 6.55
C VAL A 525 -8.46 -15.13 7.02
N PRO A 526 -9.48 -15.61 6.28
CA PRO A 526 -10.10 -15.00 5.11
C PRO A 526 -10.98 -13.79 5.46
N TYR A 527 -11.09 -12.81 4.56
CA TYR A 527 -12.02 -11.68 4.68
C TYR A 527 -12.48 -11.18 3.30
N THR A 528 -13.61 -10.47 3.24
CA THR A 528 -14.11 -9.81 2.03
C THR A 528 -14.70 -8.46 2.40
N LEU A 529 -14.32 -7.42 1.65
CA LEU A 529 -14.69 -6.02 1.88
C LEU A 529 -15.13 -5.40 0.55
N GLU A 530 -16.31 -4.80 0.50
CA GLU A 530 -16.80 -4.02 -0.65
C GLU A 530 -17.19 -2.63 -0.14
N SER A 531 -16.80 -1.57 -0.83
CA SER A 531 -17.22 -0.21 -0.52
C SER A 531 -18.72 -0.02 -0.80
N PRO A 532 -19.45 0.86 -0.08
CA PRO A 532 -20.88 1.08 -0.31
C PRO A 532 -21.26 1.54 -1.73
N LYS A 533 -20.33 2.16 -2.48
CA LYS A 533 -20.51 2.56 -3.90
C LYS A 533 -20.07 1.46 -4.90
N GLY A 534 -19.53 0.34 -4.41
CA GLY A 534 -19.04 -0.79 -5.20
C GLY A 534 -17.85 -0.46 -6.11
N GLY A 535 -17.07 0.57 -5.78
CA GLY A 535 -15.90 1.01 -6.54
C GLY A 535 -14.56 0.44 -6.06
N LEU A 536 -14.48 0.02 -4.79
CA LEU A 536 -13.33 -0.68 -4.21
C LEU A 536 -13.80 -2.00 -3.58
N GLN A 537 -13.19 -3.10 -3.98
CA GLN A 537 -13.46 -4.46 -3.47
C GLN A 537 -12.12 -5.11 -3.09
N ILE A 538 -11.99 -5.61 -1.86
CA ILE A 538 -10.79 -6.30 -1.37
C ILE A 538 -11.16 -7.69 -0.87
N LYS A 539 -10.39 -8.70 -1.24
CA LYS A 539 -10.57 -10.10 -0.82
C LYS A 539 -9.27 -10.70 -0.34
N THR A 540 -9.28 -11.34 0.82
CA THR A 540 -8.11 -11.96 1.46
C THR A 540 -8.42 -13.42 1.76
N PHE A 541 -7.48 -14.33 1.47
CA PHE A 541 -7.61 -15.77 1.70
C PHE A 541 -6.24 -16.46 1.79
N GLN A 542 -6.21 -17.68 2.35
CA GLN A 542 -4.99 -18.51 2.37
C GLN A 542 -4.92 -19.40 1.12
N TRP A 543 -3.73 -19.47 0.52
CA TRP A 543 -3.41 -20.37 -0.58
C TRP A 543 -2.90 -21.70 0.00
N GLU A 544 -3.83 -22.55 0.43
CA GLU A 544 -3.51 -23.77 1.17
C GLU A 544 -2.65 -24.75 0.36
N SER A 545 -1.66 -25.33 1.03
CA SER A 545 -0.71 -26.29 0.50
C SER A 545 -1.41 -27.59 0.04
N GLN A 546 -1.05 -28.10 -1.15
CA GLN A 546 -1.64 -29.28 -1.79
C GLN A 546 -3.16 -29.22 -2.07
N ALA A 547 -3.85 -28.13 -1.72
CA ALA A 547 -5.26 -27.91 -2.02
C ALA A 547 -5.48 -27.41 -3.46
N GLU A 548 -6.63 -27.79 -4.04
CA GLU A 548 -7.13 -27.16 -5.26
C GLU A 548 -7.89 -25.88 -4.89
N ASN A 549 -7.66 -24.82 -5.66
CA ASN A 549 -8.21 -23.50 -5.38
C ASN A 549 -9.41 -23.24 -6.27
N PHE A 550 -10.58 -23.02 -5.67
CA PHE A 550 -11.79 -22.72 -6.42
C PHE A 550 -11.71 -21.35 -7.11
N PRO A 551 -12.37 -21.18 -8.28
CA PRO A 551 -12.63 -19.88 -8.88
C PRO A 551 -13.11 -18.84 -7.87
N MET A 552 -12.40 -17.70 -7.78
CA MET A 552 -12.75 -16.60 -6.90
C MET A 552 -13.20 -15.38 -7.70
N ILE A 553 -14.51 -15.14 -7.69
CA ILE A 553 -15.07 -13.82 -8.00
C ILE A 553 -14.58 -12.85 -6.90
N VAL A 554 -14.00 -11.72 -7.33
CA VAL A 554 -13.50 -10.63 -6.48
C VAL A 554 -14.30 -9.38 -6.80
N GLY A 555 -15.49 -9.32 -6.20
CA GLY A 555 -16.47 -8.27 -6.47
C GLY A 555 -17.04 -8.33 -7.89
N ARG A 556 -17.51 -7.19 -8.41
CA ARG A 556 -18.35 -7.15 -9.62
C ARG A 556 -17.57 -7.00 -10.93
N ARG A 557 -16.24 -6.80 -10.85
CA ARG A 557 -15.38 -6.43 -11.99
C ARG A 557 -14.12 -7.28 -12.16
N CYS A 558 -13.72 -8.05 -11.15
CA CYS A 558 -12.50 -8.86 -11.17
C CYS A 558 -12.76 -10.31 -10.75
N TYR A 559 -11.95 -11.22 -11.28
CA TYR A 559 -12.00 -12.66 -11.03
C TYR A 559 -10.57 -13.20 -10.99
N LEU A 560 -10.28 -14.10 -10.05
CA LEU A 560 -9.00 -14.78 -9.90
C LEU A 560 -9.22 -16.30 -9.78
N HIS A 561 -8.39 -17.09 -10.42
CA HIS A 561 -8.23 -18.50 -10.12
C HIS A 561 -6.73 -18.81 -10.09
N LEU A 562 -6.25 -19.24 -8.93
CA LEU A 562 -4.85 -19.64 -8.70
C LEU A 562 -4.68 -21.14 -9.01
N PRO A 563 -3.49 -21.57 -9.47
CA PRO A 563 -3.20 -22.99 -9.61
C PRO A 563 -3.15 -23.67 -8.23
N LYS A 564 -3.17 -25.01 -8.24
CA LYS A 564 -2.90 -25.84 -7.06
C LYS A 564 -1.55 -25.46 -6.43
N ASN A 565 -1.52 -25.22 -5.12
CA ASN A 565 -0.28 -24.86 -4.43
C ASN A 565 0.57 -26.12 -4.20
N THR A 566 1.85 -26.08 -4.61
CA THR A 566 2.84 -27.14 -4.35
C THR A 566 3.95 -26.69 -3.38
N TYR A 567 3.85 -25.47 -2.86
CA TYR A 567 4.75 -24.88 -1.87
C TYR A 567 4.02 -24.69 -0.52
N ASN A 568 4.62 -23.93 0.38
CA ASN A 568 4.05 -23.54 1.67
C ASN A 568 2.78 -22.68 1.48
N THR A 569 1.96 -22.64 2.52
CA THR A 569 0.82 -21.72 2.67
C THR A 569 1.27 -20.26 2.63
N ASP A 570 0.58 -19.43 1.85
CA ASP A 570 0.78 -17.96 1.80
C ASP A 570 -0.58 -17.25 1.84
N ASN A 571 -0.63 -16.02 2.36
CA ASN A 571 -1.85 -15.20 2.35
C ASN A 571 -1.93 -14.43 1.03
N VAL A 572 -3.01 -14.60 0.29
CA VAL A 572 -3.28 -13.87 -0.96
C VAL A 572 -4.19 -12.69 -0.68
N ARG A 573 -3.84 -11.53 -1.21
CA ARG A 573 -4.61 -10.30 -1.10
C ARG A 573 -4.92 -9.75 -2.50
N VAL A 574 -6.20 -9.63 -2.81
CA VAL A 574 -6.68 -9.16 -4.12
C VAL A 574 -7.47 -7.87 -3.94
N ILE A 575 -7.11 -6.85 -4.70
CA ILE A 575 -7.75 -5.53 -4.68
C ILE A 575 -8.30 -5.26 -6.08
N CYS A 576 -9.62 -5.08 -6.19
CA CYS A 576 -10.31 -4.69 -7.42
C CYS A 576 -10.82 -3.25 -7.28
N ILE A 577 -10.38 -2.38 -8.20
CA ILE A 577 -10.77 -0.97 -8.28
C ILE A 577 -11.53 -0.77 -9.58
N LYS A 578 -12.73 -0.20 -9.51
CA LYS A 578 -13.67 -0.05 -10.64
C LYS A 578 -13.23 0.96 -11.69
N ASN A 579 -12.66 2.09 -11.24
CA ASN A 579 -12.18 3.20 -12.07
C ASN A 579 -11.12 3.98 -11.29
N THR A 580 -10.04 4.42 -11.93
CA THR A 580 -9.05 5.28 -11.29
C THR A 580 -8.16 6.03 -12.28
N THR A 581 -7.74 7.23 -11.89
CA THR A 581 -6.78 8.09 -12.62
C THR A 581 -5.38 8.09 -11.99
N VAL A 582 -5.15 7.25 -10.97
CA VAL A 582 -3.87 7.13 -10.26
C VAL A 582 -2.78 6.60 -11.21
N PHE A 583 -3.03 5.46 -11.86
CA PHE A 583 -2.17 4.88 -12.88
C PHE A 583 -2.30 5.60 -14.23
N PRO A 584 -1.21 5.71 -15.04
CA PRO A 584 -1.26 6.39 -16.34
C PRO A 584 -2.06 5.56 -17.36
N VAL A 585 -3.29 5.98 -17.67
CA VAL A 585 -4.19 5.36 -18.66
C VAL A 585 -4.97 6.45 -19.41
N LEU A 586 -5.19 6.25 -20.72
CA LEU A 586 -5.81 7.24 -21.63
C LEU A 586 -7.21 7.73 -21.24
N ASN A 587 -7.99 6.97 -20.47
CA ASN A 587 -9.42 7.26 -20.21
C ASN A 587 -9.85 7.19 -18.72
N GLY A 588 -9.00 6.77 -17.77
CA GLY A 588 -9.32 6.68 -16.33
C GLY A 588 -10.46 5.73 -15.88
N MET A 589 -11.31 5.27 -16.79
CA MET A 589 -12.50 4.46 -16.51
C MET A 589 -12.27 2.93 -16.51
N ASN A 590 -11.03 2.48 -16.73
CA ASN A 590 -10.72 1.06 -16.81
C ASN A 590 -10.53 0.49 -15.38
N PRO A 591 -11.10 -0.70 -15.07
CA PRO A 591 -10.88 -1.35 -13.79
C PRO A 591 -9.44 -1.85 -13.65
N VAL A 592 -8.94 -1.84 -12.43
CA VAL A 592 -7.58 -2.27 -12.05
C VAL A 592 -7.67 -3.35 -10.99
N MET A 593 -6.88 -4.41 -11.15
CA MET A 593 -6.86 -5.60 -10.29
C MET A 593 -5.43 -5.83 -9.79
N SER A 594 -5.15 -5.60 -8.51
CA SER A 594 -3.88 -5.98 -7.89
C SER A 594 -4.01 -7.36 -7.24
N VAL A 595 -3.00 -8.22 -7.44
CA VAL A 595 -2.85 -9.52 -6.75
C VAL A 595 -1.47 -9.56 -6.12
N GLU A 596 -1.40 -9.70 -4.80
CA GLU A 596 -0.14 -9.85 -4.07
C GLU A 596 -0.25 -10.94 -3.00
N MET A 597 0.91 -11.41 -2.51
CA MET A 597 1.07 -12.47 -1.52
C MET A 597 1.99 -11.97 -0.39
N ASP A 598 1.64 -12.24 0.87
CA ASP A 598 2.37 -11.71 2.03
C ASP A 598 3.84 -12.18 2.07
N LEU A 599 4.09 -13.47 1.84
CA LEU A 599 5.44 -14.05 1.81
C LEU A 599 6.09 -14.00 0.42
N LYS A 600 5.38 -13.44 -0.57
CA LYS A 600 5.79 -13.33 -1.98
C LYS A 600 6.21 -14.68 -2.59
N ALA A 601 5.45 -15.72 -2.28
CA ALA A 601 5.63 -17.05 -2.87
C ALA A 601 5.65 -17.01 -4.41
N ARG A 602 6.42 -17.92 -5.02
CA ARG A 602 6.47 -18.05 -6.49
C ARG A 602 5.33 -18.94 -6.97
N ILE A 603 4.82 -18.68 -8.16
CA ILE A 603 3.93 -19.62 -8.86
C ILE A 603 4.74 -20.90 -9.19
N PRO A 604 4.18 -22.12 -9.00
CA PRO A 604 4.83 -23.38 -9.39
C PRO A 604 5.27 -23.40 -10.86
N PRO A 605 6.38 -24.08 -11.21
CA PRO A 605 6.79 -24.23 -12.61
C PRO A 605 5.70 -24.95 -13.42
N GLY A 606 5.24 -24.34 -14.51
CA GLY A 606 4.10 -24.83 -15.30
C GLY A 606 2.72 -24.50 -14.72
N GLY A 607 2.64 -24.05 -13.46
CA GLY A 607 1.44 -23.46 -12.88
C GLY A 607 1.12 -22.13 -13.58
N LYS A 608 -0.17 -21.89 -13.83
CA LYS A 608 -0.65 -20.68 -14.47
C LYS A 608 -1.78 -20.07 -13.65
N VAL A 609 -1.83 -18.75 -13.60
CA VAL A 609 -2.89 -17.99 -12.91
C VAL A 609 -3.89 -17.51 -13.96
N LEU A 610 -5.18 -17.71 -13.71
CA LEU A 610 -6.23 -17.15 -14.54
C LEU A 610 -6.78 -15.88 -13.88
N ILE A 611 -6.80 -14.78 -14.63
CA ILE A 611 -7.41 -13.51 -14.24
C ILE A 611 -8.54 -13.21 -15.23
N ALA A 612 -9.68 -12.73 -14.76
CA ALA A 612 -10.70 -12.18 -15.64
C ALA A 612 -11.12 -10.79 -15.16
N ILE A 613 -11.25 -9.86 -16.10
CA ILE A 613 -11.63 -8.47 -15.82
C ILE A 613 -12.78 -8.09 -16.74
N ARG A 614 -13.79 -7.38 -16.22
CA ARG A 614 -14.99 -6.99 -16.98
C ARG A 614 -14.82 -5.58 -17.59
N PRO A 615 -14.76 -5.40 -18.92
CA PRO A 615 -14.42 -4.14 -19.56
C PRO A 615 -15.44 -3.03 -19.29
N PHE A 616 -15.00 -1.77 -19.35
CA PHE A 616 -15.90 -0.61 -19.25
C PHE A 616 -16.77 -0.47 -20.51
N ASN A 617 -16.19 -0.71 -21.69
CA ASN A 617 -16.86 -0.64 -22.99
C ASN A 617 -16.65 -1.94 -23.78
N TYR A 618 -17.73 -2.56 -24.24
CA TYR A 618 -17.71 -3.80 -25.00
C TYR A 618 -17.45 -3.61 -26.51
N THR A 619 -17.51 -2.38 -27.05
CA THR A 619 -17.29 -2.13 -28.50
C THR A 619 -15.83 -2.09 -28.93
N ILE A 620 -14.88 -2.16 -27.99
CA ILE A 620 -13.44 -2.11 -28.25
C ILE A 620 -12.81 -3.45 -27.89
N ASN A 621 -11.97 -3.97 -28.79
CA ASN A 621 -11.14 -5.15 -28.52
C ASN A 621 -10.08 -4.81 -27.45
N HIS A 622 -10.34 -5.27 -26.23
CA HIS A 622 -9.41 -5.17 -25.11
C HIS A 622 -8.46 -6.38 -25.08
N THR A 623 -7.26 -6.14 -24.54
CA THR A 623 -6.34 -7.16 -24.02
C THR A 623 -6.07 -6.90 -22.54
N CYS A 624 -5.75 -7.94 -21.78
CA CYS A 624 -5.15 -7.77 -20.47
C CYS A 624 -3.73 -7.23 -20.60
N ALA A 625 -3.32 -6.39 -19.67
CA ALA A 625 -1.96 -5.90 -19.50
C ALA A 625 -1.63 -5.80 -18.00
N PHE A 626 -0.35 -5.95 -17.65
CA PHE A 626 0.17 -5.69 -16.30
C PHE A 626 0.99 -4.40 -16.25
N TYR A 627 1.10 -3.81 -15.07
CA TYR A 627 1.98 -2.66 -14.84
C TYR A 627 3.40 -3.13 -14.52
N ASP A 628 4.37 -2.77 -15.37
CA ASP A 628 5.80 -3.01 -15.06
C ASP A 628 6.37 -1.80 -14.30
N SER A 629 6.69 -2.02 -13.03
CA SER A 629 7.35 -1.05 -12.15
C SER A 629 8.71 -0.53 -12.68
N LYS A 630 9.42 -1.31 -13.51
CA LYS A 630 10.74 -0.96 -14.08
C LYS A 630 10.60 0.02 -15.25
N GLU A 631 9.69 -0.29 -16.18
CA GLU A 631 9.40 0.56 -17.35
C GLU A 631 8.40 1.69 -17.03
N ARG A 632 7.77 1.64 -15.84
CA ARG A 632 6.69 2.54 -15.37
C ARG A 632 5.47 2.58 -16.31
N GLY A 633 5.28 1.53 -17.10
CA GLY A 633 4.27 1.43 -18.16
C GLY A 633 3.50 0.12 -18.13
N TRP A 634 2.58 -0.03 -19.09
CA TRP A 634 1.77 -1.24 -19.24
C TRP A 634 2.39 -2.18 -20.27
N SER A 635 2.47 -3.47 -19.93
CA SER A 635 3.02 -4.53 -20.78
C SER A 635 2.06 -5.71 -20.91
N THR A 636 2.18 -6.45 -22.01
CA THR A 636 1.43 -7.69 -22.30
C THR A 636 2.32 -8.94 -22.27
N THR A 637 3.60 -8.80 -21.88
CA THR A 637 4.53 -9.93 -21.82
C THR A 637 4.12 -10.96 -20.76
N GLY A 638 4.21 -12.25 -21.08
CA GLY A 638 3.83 -13.32 -20.15
C GLY A 638 2.33 -13.45 -19.85
N ILE A 639 1.48 -12.75 -20.61
CA ILE A 639 0.01 -12.82 -20.53
C ILE A 639 -0.56 -13.31 -21.88
N THR A 640 -1.55 -14.20 -21.84
CA THR A 640 -2.30 -14.72 -22.99
C THR A 640 -3.80 -14.47 -22.78
N VAL A 641 -4.54 -14.09 -23.83
CA VAL A 641 -6.01 -13.92 -23.75
C VAL A 641 -6.66 -15.24 -24.13
N LEU A 642 -7.44 -15.85 -23.21
CA LEU A 642 -8.14 -17.11 -23.45
C LEU A 642 -9.54 -16.90 -24.03
N SER A 643 -10.28 -15.90 -23.53
CA SER A 643 -11.59 -15.52 -24.06
C SER A 643 -11.84 -14.03 -23.87
N ARG A 644 -12.50 -13.40 -24.83
CA ARG A 644 -12.94 -11.98 -24.72
C ARG A 644 -14.40 -11.83 -24.25
N ASN A 645 -15.09 -12.95 -24.04
CA ASN A 645 -16.46 -13.03 -23.55
C ASN A 645 -16.62 -14.32 -22.74
N PHE A 646 -15.82 -14.43 -21.67
CA PHE A 646 -16.04 -15.41 -20.61
C PHE A 646 -17.26 -14.99 -19.77
N GLU A 647 -17.74 -15.88 -18.89
CA GLU A 647 -18.92 -15.74 -18.02
C GLU A 647 -19.29 -14.29 -17.70
N ASP A 648 -20.52 -13.89 -18.02
CA ASP A 648 -21.05 -12.54 -17.76
C ASP A 648 -20.34 -11.38 -18.51
N GLY A 649 -19.49 -11.66 -19.50
CA GLY A 649 -18.82 -10.66 -20.32
C GLY A 649 -17.46 -10.22 -19.79
N PHE A 650 -16.75 -11.10 -19.07
CA PHE A 650 -15.37 -10.86 -18.66
C PHE A 650 -14.38 -11.19 -19.79
N VAL A 651 -13.27 -10.47 -19.86
CA VAL A 651 -12.10 -10.86 -20.66
C VAL A 651 -11.23 -11.74 -19.76
N LEU A 652 -11.17 -13.03 -20.08
CA LEU A 652 -10.37 -14.04 -19.38
C LEU A 652 -8.98 -14.14 -19.99
N CYS A 653 -7.97 -14.01 -19.14
CA CYS A 653 -6.56 -14.07 -19.49
C CYS A 653 -5.81 -15.01 -18.55
N GLU A 654 -4.73 -15.57 -19.07
CA GLU A 654 -3.81 -16.47 -18.41
C GLU A 654 -2.48 -15.73 -18.21
N THR A 655 -1.91 -15.78 -17.01
CA THR A 655 -0.66 -15.11 -16.65
C THR A 655 0.31 -16.02 -15.92
N THR A 656 1.60 -15.70 -16.08
CA THR A 656 2.77 -16.41 -15.55
C THR A 656 3.36 -15.78 -14.29
N HIS A 657 2.83 -14.63 -13.87
CA HIS A 657 3.30 -13.82 -12.74
C HIS A 657 2.13 -13.10 -12.07
N LEU A 658 2.34 -12.60 -10.84
CA LEU A 658 1.41 -11.73 -10.12
C LEU A 658 1.84 -10.27 -10.25
N SER A 659 0.89 -9.36 -10.41
CA SER A 659 1.13 -7.92 -10.56
C SER A 659 -0.19 -7.12 -10.40
N ILE A 660 -0.15 -5.84 -10.77
CA ILE A 660 -1.31 -4.98 -11.01
C ILE A 660 -1.73 -5.13 -12.48
N PHE A 661 -2.93 -5.63 -12.72
CA PHE A 661 -3.51 -5.89 -14.04
C PHE A 661 -4.62 -4.90 -14.39
N THR A 662 -4.83 -4.66 -15.68
CA THR A 662 -5.97 -3.91 -16.21
C THR A 662 -6.33 -4.39 -17.62
N LEU A 663 -7.39 -3.84 -18.20
CA LEU A 663 -7.72 -3.99 -19.61
C LEU A 663 -7.34 -2.72 -20.38
N LEU A 664 -6.74 -2.89 -21.55
CA LEU A 664 -6.39 -1.80 -22.46
C LEU A 664 -6.79 -2.14 -23.91
N PRO A 665 -7.13 -1.14 -24.75
CA PRO A 665 -7.33 -1.35 -26.18
C PRO A 665 -6.10 -1.97 -26.85
N GLU A 666 -6.32 -3.05 -27.61
CA GLU A 666 -5.23 -3.80 -28.25
C GLU A 666 -4.41 -2.93 -29.24
N SER A 667 -5.05 -1.91 -29.83
CA SER A 667 -4.44 -0.93 -30.72
C SER A 667 -3.25 -0.18 -30.12
N LEU A 668 -3.16 -0.07 -28.79
CA LEU A 668 -2.02 0.57 -28.11
C LEU A 668 -0.73 -0.27 -28.21
N PHE A 669 -0.86 -1.60 -28.28
CA PHE A 669 0.26 -2.53 -28.43
C PHE A 669 0.55 -2.83 -29.91
N GLN A 670 -0.41 -2.60 -30.81
CA GLN A 670 -0.25 -2.71 -32.27
C GLN A 670 0.47 -1.49 -32.88
N THR A 671 1.68 -1.18 -32.40
CA THR A 671 2.50 -0.08 -32.96
C THR A 671 2.91 -0.36 -34.42
N SER A 672 2.87 0.70 -35.23
CA SER A 672 3.02 0.65 -36.70
C SER A 672 4.32 0.07 -37.28
N PRO A 673 5.50 0.07 -36.61
CA PRO A 673 6.70 -0.58 -37.15
C PRO A 673 6.48 -2.08 -37.47
N SER A 674 5.55 -2.71 -36.75
CA SER A 674 5.21 -4.13 -36.89
C SER A 674 4.82 -4.52 -38.32
N TYR A 675 4.16 -3.65 -39.10
CA TYR A 675 3.78 -4.00 -40.48
C TYR A 675 5.00 -4.03 -41.40
N VAL A 676 5.77 -2.95 -41.42
CA VAL A 676 6.95 -2.77 -42.30
C VAL A 676 8.02 -3.83 -42.01
N ILE A 677 8.31 -4.13 -40.74
CA ILE A 677 9.29 -5.16 -40.35
C ILE A 677 8.89 -6.53 -40.90
N ASN A 678 7.61 -6.91 -40.78
CA ASN A 678 7.12 -8.20 -41.27
C ASN A 678 7.13 -8.30 -42.80
N VAL A 679 6.78 -7.22 -43.51
CA VAL A 679 6.89 -7.18 -44.99
C VAL A 679 8.35 -7.34 -45.41
N ALA A 680 9.29 -6.65 -44.73
CA ALA A 680 10.72 -6.73 -44.99
C ALA A 680 11.36 -8.09 -44.68
N SER A 681 10.71 -8.95 -43.88
CA SER A 681 11.12 -10.36 -43.68
C SER A 681 10.40 -11.34 -44.61
N ILE A 682 9.14 -11.10 -44.96
CA ILE A 682 8.33 -12.04 -45.77
C ILE A 682 8.67 -11.94 -47.27
N VAL A 683 8.86 -10.73 -47.80
CA VAL A 683 9.13 -10.55 -49.24
C VAL A 683 10.44 -11.25 -49.68
N PRO A 684 11.58 -11.09 -48.98
CA PRO A 684 12.82 -11.85 -49.29
C PRO A 684 12.66 -13.37 -49.18
N MET A 685 11.81 -13.84 -48.27
CA MET A 685 11.54 -15.28 -48.09
C MET A 685 10.78 -15.86 -49.28
N LEU A 686 9.75 -15.16 -49.76
CA LEU A 686 8.97 -15.56 -50.93
C LEU A 686 9.82 -15.51 -52.21
N THR A 687 10.62 -14.45 -52.41
CA THR A 687 11.48 -14.35 -53.60
C THR A 687 12.61 -15.39 -53.58
N SER A 688 13.27 -15.64 -52.44
CA SER A 688 14.26 -16.71 -52.31
C SER A 688 13.66 -18.08 -52.64
N SER A 689 12.52 -18.42 -52.00
CA SER A 689 11.82 -19.69 -52.22
C SER A 689 11.42 -19.90 -53.69
N LEU A 690 10.92 -18.84 -54.35
CA LEU A 690 10.55 -18.87 -55.76
C LEU A 690 11.77 -19.05 -56.67
N VAL A 691 12.88 -18.34 -56.41
CA VAL A 691 14.14 -18.51 -57.16
C VAL A 691 14.64 -19.94 -57.03
N ILE A 692 14.67 -20.52 -55.82
CA ILE A 692 15.09 -21.90 -55.57
C ILE A 692 14.20 -22.88 -56.37
N LEU A 693 12.87 -22.72 -56.32
CA LEU A 693 11.93 -23.53 -57.09
C LEU A 693 12.18 -23.44 -58.61
N CYS A 694 12.43 -22.23 -59.12
CA CYS A 694 12.81 -22.02 -60.52
C CYS A 694 14.16 -22.67 -60.86
N THR A 695 15.15 -22.68 -59.95
CA THR A 695 16.43 -23.37 -60.20
C THR A 695 16.25 -24.87 -60.41
N VAL A 696 15.40 -25.51 -59.59
CA VAL A 696 15.08 -26.95 -59.69
C VAL A 696 14.34 -27.24 -61.00
N PHE A 697 13.36 -26.42 -61.36
CA PHE A 697 12.58 -26.60 -62.59
C PHE A 697 13.42 -26.41 -63.86
N LEU A 698 14.29 -25.39 -63.90
CA LEU A 698 15.22 -25.17 -65.02
C LEU A 698 16.24 -26.30 -65.14
N LEU A 699 16.77 -26.80 -64.03
CA LEU A 699 17.69 -27.95 -63.99
C LEU A 699 17.01 -29.24 -64.47
N LEU A 700 15.75 -29.48 -64.10
CA LEU A 700 14.96 -30.61 -64.57
C LEU A 700 14.68 -30.53 -66.08
N ILE A 701 14.25 -29.36 -66.58
CA ILE A 701 14.03 -29.14 -68.02
C ILE A 701 15.34 -29.33 -68.81
N ALA A 702 16.45 -28.78 -68.32
CA ALA A 702 17.74 -28.88 -69.01
C ALA A 702 18.27 -30.33 -69.05
N ALA A 703 17.99 -31.14 -68.03
CA ALA A 703 18.28 -32.57 -68.03
C ALA A 703 17.41 -33.35 -69.03
N LEU A 704 16.09 -33.13 -69.01
CA LEU A 704 15.13 -33.76 -69.94
C LEU A 704 15.43 -33.41 -71.40
N GLN A 705 15.70 -32.14 -71.72
CA GLN A 705 16.07 -31.69 -73.07
C GLN A 705 17.40 -32.26 -73.58
N ARG A 706 18.28 -32.73 -72.68
CA ARG A 706 19.60 -33.29 -73.02
C ARG A 706 19.69 -34.80 -72.81
N ASN A 707 18.60 -35.46 -72.40
CA ASN A 707 18.53 -36.87 -72.04
C ASN A 707 19.69 -37.33 -71.12
N LYS A 708 20.00 -36.52 -70.10
CA LYS A 708 21.05 -36.84 -69.10
C LYS A 708 20.45 -37.11 -67.73
N ASN A 709 21.01 -38.08 -67.03
CA ASN A 709 20.70 -38.35 -65.62
C ASN A 709 21.29 -37.25 -64.73
N LEU A 710 20.48 -36.74 -63.81
CA LEU A 710 20.91 -35.78 -62.79
C LEU A 710 21.63 -36.48 -61.62
N ASP A 711 22.59 -35.80 -61.02
CA ASP A 711 23.23 -36.26 -59.79
C ASP A 711 22.22 -36.18 -58.61
N PRO A 712 21.87 -37.30 -57.97
CA PRO A 712 20.84 -37.32 -56.92
C PRO A 712 21.24 -36.49 -55.71
N ALA A 713 22.54 -36.33 -55.42
CA ALA A 713 22.99 -35.52 -54.29
C ALA A 713 22.67 -34.03 -54.51
N LEU A 714 22.81 -33.53 -55.73
CA LEU A 714 22.47 -32.15 -56.08
C LEU A 714 20.97 -31.89 -55.99
N LEU A 715 20.13 -32.83 -56.47
CA LEU A 715 18.67 -32.69 -56.40
C LEU A 715 18.16 -32.73 -54.96
N LEU A 716 18.67 -33.66 -54.14
CA LEU A 716 18.35 -33.74 -52.71
C LEU A 716 18.80 -32.48 -51.96
N PHE A 717 19.98 -31.93 -52.29
CA PHE A 717 20.47 -30.71 -51.67
C PHE A 717 19.52 -29.53 -51.93
N LEU A 718 19.10 -29.32 -53.19
CA LEU A 718 18.14 -28.27 -53.53
C LEU A 718 16.78 -28.47 -52.83
N PHE A 719 16.32 -29.71 -52.68
CA PHE A 719 15.09 -30.01 -51.96
C PHE A 719 15.20 -29.71 -50.45
N THR A 720 16.33 -30.05 -49.80
CA THR A 720 16.56 -29.68 -48.39
C THR A 720 16.59 -28.17 -48.17
N VAL A 721 17.28 -27.42 -49.04
CA VAL A 721 17.33 -25.95 -48.96
C VAL A 721 15.95 -25.32 -49.21
N LEU A 722 15.12 -25.91 -50.08
CA LEU A 722 13.73 -25.48 -50.29
C LEU A 722 12.85 -25.73 -49.04
N ILE A 723 12.95 -26.89 -48.40
CA ILE A 723 12.24 -27.18 -47.13
C ILE A 723 12.68 -26.20 -46.03
N LEU A 724 13.97 -25.84 -45.95
CA LEU A 724 14.48 -24.86 -44.99
C LEU A 724 13.76 -23.51 -45.12
N HIS A 725 13.68 -23.00 -46.35
CA HIS A 725 13.00 -21.73 -46.65
C HIS A 725 11.49 -21.79 -46.39
N PHE A 726 10.83 -22.89 -46.77
CA PHE A 726 9.42 -23.09 -46.47
C PHE A 726 9.16 -23.14 -44.95
N THR A 727 10.04 -23.80 -44.18
CA THR A 727 9.96 -23.85 -42.72
C THR A 727 10.10 -22.46 -42.10
N TYR A 728 11.06 -21.65 -42.56
CA TYR A 728 11.20 -20.26 -42.12
C TYR A 728 9.98 -19.41 -42.51
N LEU A 729 9.41 -19.58 -43.71
CA LEU A 729 8.20 -18.88 -44.16
C LEU A 729 7.01 -19.21 -43.24
N VAL A 730 6.79 -20.48 -42.94
CA VAL A 730 5.74 -20.96 -42.03
C VAL A 730 5.88 -20.33 -40.64
N VAL A 731 7.08 -20.35 -40.06
CA VAL A 731 7.37 -19.79 -38.72
C VAL A 731 7.22 -18.26 -38.68
N LEU A 732 7.44 -17.55 -39.80
CA LEU A 732 7.30 -16.09 -39.87
C LEU A 732 5.88 -15.61 -40.20
N THR A 733 5.00 -16.47 -40.72
CA THR A 733 3.67 -16.07 -41.23
C THR A 733 2.51 -16.57 -40.36
N LEU A 734 2.50 -17.84 -39.97
CA LEU A 734 1.37 -18.46 -39.27
C LEU A 734 1.10 -17.96 -37.83
N PRO A 735 2.08 -17.53 -37.00
CA PRO A 735 1.81 -17.05 -35.64
C PRO A 735 0.87 -15.83 -35.53
N ARG A 736 0.51 -15.21 -36.65
CA ARG A 736 -0.52 -14.16 -36.76
C ARG A 736 -1.96 -14.69 -36.76
N TYR A 737 -2.14 -15.97 -37.09
CA TYR A 737 -3.44 -16.59 -37.38
C TYR A 737 -3.70 -17.83 -36.52
N ILE A 738 -2.66 -18.56 -36.12
CA ILE A 738 -2.73 -19.80 -35.35
C ILE A 738 -1.58 -19.81 -34.34
N SER A 739 -1.82 -20.20 -33.08
CA SER A 739 -0.73 -20.44 -32.12
C SER A 739 0.05 -21.68 -32.52
N LEU A 740 1.31 -21.49 -32.92
CA LEU A 740 2.22 -22.59 -33.28
C LEU A 740 3.01 -23.15 -32.07
N GLN A 741 2.75 -22.72 -30.84
CA GLN A 741 3.51 -23.16 -29.65
C GLN A 741 3.48 -24.69 -29.47
N HIS A 742 2.35 -25.34 -29.75
CA HIS A 742 2.23 -26.80 -29.72
C HIS A 742 3.10 -27.52 -30.79
N LEU A 743 3.60 -26.80 -31.79
CA LEU A 743 4.45 -27.32 -32.86
C LEU A 743 5.94 -26.97 -32.69
N ASP A 744 6.35 -26.19 -31.67
CA ASP A 744 7.75 -25.77 -31.48
C ASP A 744 8.74 -26.95 -31.54
N ARG A 745 8.44 -28.07 -30.86
CA ARG A 745 9.25 -29.31 -30.86
C ARG A 745 9.37 -29.92 -32.26
N HIS A 746 8.30 -29.93 -33.05
CA HIS A 746 8.28 -30.48 -34.41
C HIS A 746 9.04 -29.58 -35.39
N ILE A 747 8.88 -28.27 -35.26
CA ILE A 747 9.58 -27.24 -36.05
C ILE A 747 11.09 -27.28 -35.77
N TYR A 748 11.49 -27.45 -34.50
CA TYR A 748 12.90 -27.60 -34.13
C TYR A 748 13.53 -28.87 -34.73
N LEU A 749 12.87 -30.03 -34.60
CA LEU A 749 13.38 -31.30 -35.15
C LEU A 749 13.47 -31.28 -36.69
N LEU A 750 12.54 -30.59 -37.38
CA LEU A 750 12.61 -30.36 -38.82
C LEU A 750 13.80 -29.48 -39.20
N LEU A 751 14.05 -28.40 -38.45
CA LEU A 751 15.17 -27.50 -38.67
C LEU A 751 16.53 -28.19 -38.41
N GLN A 752 16.63 -29.03 -37.38
CA GLN A 752 17.78 -29.89 -37.14
C GLN A 752 18.03 -30.86 -38.31
N TYR A 753 17.00 -31.61 -38.73
CA TYR A 753 17.10 -32.59 -39.82
C TYR A 753 17.63 -31.95 -41.10
N VAL A 754 17.04 -30.82 -41.51
CA VAL A 754 17.35 -30.16 -42.78
C VAL A 754 18.76 -29.57 -42.78
N LEU A 755 19.20 -28.96 -41.66
CA LEU A 755 20.55 -28.38 -41.58
C LEU A 755 21.66 -29.46 -41.54
N ILE A 756 21.45 -30.59 -40.87
CA ILE A 756 22.44 -31.70 -40.90
C ILE A 756 22.47 -32.34 -42.29
N SER A 757 21.30 -32.54 -42.93
CA SER A 757 21.20 -33.10 -44.29
C SER A 757 21.92 -32.23 -45.33
N ALA A 758 21.71 -30.91 -45.27
CA ALA A 758 22.37 -29.96 -46.15
C ALA A 758 23.90 -29.95 -45.98
N ALA A 759 24.41 -30.08 -44.75
CA ALA A 759 25.85 -30.17 -44.48
C ALA A 759 26.46 -31.46 -45.06
N ALA A 760 25.79 -32.61 -44.86
CA ALA A 760 26.26 -33.91 -45.36
C ALA A 760 26.30 -33.96 -46.89
N LEU A 761 25.24 -33.49 -47.55
CA LEU A 761 25.16 -33.43 -49.01
C LEU A 761 26.20 -32.49 -49.62
N LEU A 762 26.40 -31.30 -49.04
CA LEU A 762 27.36 -30.33 -49.56
C LEU A 762 28.82 -30.79 -49.36
N ALA A 763 29.11 -31.49 -48.26
CA ALA A 763 30.40 -32.15 -48.05
C ALA A 763 30.66 -33.26 -49.09
N TYR A 764 29.66 -34.08 -49.39
CA TYR A 764 29.74 -35.13 -50.42
C TYR A 764 29.92 -34.55 -51.83
N ILE A 765 29.17 -33.48 -52.18
CA ILE A 765 29.32 -32.77 -53.46
C ILE A 765 30.74 -32.17 -53.59
N ASN A 766 31.27 -31.56 -52.53
CA ASN A 766 32.64 -31.01 -52.54
C ASN A 766 33.71 -32.11 -52.65
N SER A 767 33.52 -33.26 -51.99
CA SER A 767 34.39 -34.44 -52.16
C SER A 767 34.34 -35.00 -53.59
N SER A 768 33.14 -35.02 -54.22
CA SER A 768 32.92 -35.46 -55.60
C SER A 768 33.57 -34.51 -56.63
N MET A 769 33.56 -33.20 -56.37
CA MET A 769 34.31 -32.22 -57.18
C MET A 769 35.82 -32.41 -57.03
N TYR A 770 36.31 -32.59 -55.81
CA TYR A 770 37.73 -32.85 -55.53
C TYR A 770 38.23 -34.10 -56.25
N SER A 771 37.53 -35.24 -56.13
CA SER A 771 37.94 -36.49 -56.80
C SER A 771 37.93 -36.36 -58.32
N LYS A 772 36.95 -35.66 -58.90
CA LYS A 772 36.89 -35.39 -60.35
C LYS A 772 37.98 -34.45 -60.85
N LEU A 773 38.55 -33.62 -59.98
CA LEU A 773 39.64 -32.69 -60.31
C LEU A 773 41.02 -33.35 -60.20
N VAL A 774 41.23 -34.19 -59.18
CA VAL A 774 42.50 -34.93 -59.01
C VAL A 774 42.64 -36.03 -60.06
N ASN A 775 41.56 -36.76 -60.35
CA ASN A 775 41.59 -37.92 -61.25
C ASN A 775 41.44 -37.54 -62.75
N LEU A 776 41.69 -36.28 -63.13
CA LEU A 776 41.54 -35.79 -64.51
C LEU A 776 42.41 -36.52 -65.55
N GLU A 777 43.49 -37.18 -65.12
CA GLU A 777 44.44 -37.89 -65.97
C GLU A 777 44.40 -39.43 -65.76
N SER A 778 43.48 -39.95 -64.94
CA SER A 778 43.41 -41.38 -64.59
C SER A 778 42.05 -42.00 -64.93
N GLU A 779 42.04 -43.04 -65.77
CA GLU A 779 40.86 -43.89 -66.01
C GLU A 779 40.55 -44.76 -64.77
N MET A 780 39.97 -44.16 -63.73
CA MET A 780 39.46 -44.89 -62.56
C MET A 780 37.98 -45.20 -62.75
N VAL A 781 37.58 -46.47 -62.55
CA VAL A 781 36.20 -46.93 -62.77
C VAL A 781 35.24 -46.19 -61.84
N ASP A 782 34.34 -45.44 -62.44
CA ASP A 782 33.36 -44.62 -61.73
C ASP A 782 32.41 -45.53 -60.92
N PRO A 783 32.30 -45.38 -59.57
CA PRO A 783 31.64 -46.38 -58.74
C PRO A 783 30.16 -46.52 -59.10
N ALA A 784 29.67 -47.77 -59.10
CA ALA A 784 28.37 -48.14 -59.65
C ALA A 784 27.23 -47.21 -59.19
N PRO A 785 26.30 -46.82 -60.07
CA PRO A 785 25.29 -45.79 -59.76
C PRO A 785 24.40 -46.14 -58.57
N ILE A 786 24.19 -47.43 -58.31
CA ILE A 786 23.50 -47.95 -57.12
C ILE A 786 24.25 -47.58 -55.83
N LEU A 787 25.58 -47.77 -55.81
CA LEU A 787 26.42 -47.46 -54.64
C LEU A 787 26.48 -45.95 -54.37
N LYS A 788 26.63 -45.13 -55.41
CA LYS A 788 26.56 -43.66 -55.30
C LYS A 788 25.22 -43.21 -54.70
N SER A 789 24.12 -43.81 -55.15
CA SER A 789 22.77 -43.51 -54.66
C SER A 789 22.57 -43.94 -53.20
N LEU A 790 23.08 -45.11 -52.82
CA LEU A 790 23.02 -45.63 -51.44
C LEU A 790 23.82 -44.76 -50.47
N VAL A 791 25.04 -44.37 -50.82
CA VAL A 791 25.87 -43.44 -50.03
C VAL A 791 25.16 -42.09 -49.87
N THR A 792 24.59 -41.55 -50.97
CA THR A 792 23.83 -40.30 -50.93
C THR A 792 22.62 -40.38 -49.99
N LEU A 793 21.84 -41.46 -50.05
CA LEU A 793 20.66 -41.67 -49.20
C LEU A 793 21.02 -41.81 -47.71
N THR A 794 22.05 -42.60 -47.39
CA THR A 794 22.50 -42.79 -45.99
C THR A 794 23.03 -41.50 -45.37
N LEU A 795 23.75 -40.67 -46.12
CA LEU A 795 24.23 -39.35 -45.66
C LEU A 795 23.11 -38.31 -45.51
N SER A 796 22.14 -38.28 -46.43
CA SER A 796 21.08 -37.25 -46.46
C SER A 796 19.85 -37.56 -45.61
N VAL A 797 19.55 -38.84 -45.37
CA VAL A 797 18.37 -39.28 -44.61
C VAL A 797 18.77 -39.98 -43.31
N GLY A 798 19.71 -40.93 -43.38
CA GLY A 798 20.10 -41.76 -42.23
C GLY A 798 20.74 -40.96 -41.09
N VAL A 799 21.82 -40.22 -41.38
CA VAL A 799 22.55 -39.45 -40.36
C VAL A 799 21.66 -38.37 -39.70
N PRO A 800 20.88 -37.55 -40.44
CA PRO A 800 19.99 -36.56 -39.82
C PRO A 800 18.82 -37.19 -39.04
N ALA A 801 18.24 -38.28 -39.52
CA ALA A 801 17.16 -38.97 -38.81
C ALA A 801 17.63 -39.55 -37.47
N PHE A 802 18.84 -40.13 -37.41
CA PHE A 802 19.43 -40.62 -36.17
C PHE A 802 19.70 -39.46 -35.18
N ALA A 803 20.23 -38.33 -35.64
CA ALA A 803 20.44 -37.15 -34.80
C ALA A 803 19.11 -36.63 -34.21
N CYS A 804 18.06 -36.49 -35.03
CA CYS A 804 16.74 -36.06 -34.55
C CYS A 804 16.07 -37.09 -33.63
N PHE A 805 16.32 -38.39 -33.80
CA PHE A 805 15.86 -39.43 -32.88
C PHE A 805 16.50 -39.27 -31.50
N VAL A 806 17.82 -39.07 -31.44
CA VAL A 806 18.54 -38.83 -30.17
C VAL A 806 18.02 -37.55 -29.50
N THR A 807 17.86 -36.45 -30.24
CA THR A 807 17.21 -35.23 -29.71
C THR A 807 15.82 -35.50 -29.15
N TYR A 808 14.97 -36.23 -29.89
CA TYR A 808 13.58 -36.49 -29.48
C TYR A 808 13.50 -37.23 -28.15
N PHE A 809 14.41 -38.18 -27.89
CA PHE A 809 14.44 -38.97 -26.66
C PHE A 809 15.15 -38.28 -25.49
N PHE A 810 16.25 -37.55 -25.73
CA PHE A 810 17.11 -37.01 -24.66
C PHE A 810 16.95 -35.51 -24.39
N ASP A 811 16.36 -34.72 -25.29
CA ASP A 811 16.13 -33.28 -25.13
C ASP A 811 14.63 -32.93 -25.30
N GLY A 812 13.82 -33.48 -24.41
CA GLY A 812 12.36 -33.38 -24.48
C GLY A 812 11.77 -32.05 -23.99
N TYR A 813 12.55 -31.11 -23.45
CA TYR A 813 12.03 -30.05 -22.57
C TYR A 813 12.64 -28.64 -22.68
N ILE A 814 13.77 -28.43 -23.37
CA ILE A 814 14.58 -27.19 -23.20
C ILE A 814 14.40 -26.16 -24.35
N ILE A 815 13.70 -26.51 -25.44
CA ILE A 815 13.50 -25.59 -26.59
C ILE A 815 12.00 -25.29 -26.77
N SER A 816 11.53 -24.32 -25.99
CA SER A 816 10.24 -23.65 -26.21
C SER A 816 10.44 -22.30 -26.91
N GLY A 817 9.45 -21.86 -27.69
CA GLY A 817 9.39 -20.50 -28.19
C GLY A 817 10.11 -20.21 -29.52
N VAL A 818 10.48 -21.21 -30.32
CA VAL A 818 11.03 -21.02 -31.69
C VAL A 818 10.07 -20.18 -32.57
N THR A 819 8.77 -20.42 -32.38
CA THR A 819 7.65 -19.72 -33.03
C THR A 819 7.31 -18.36 -32.43
N THR A 820 7.89 -17.99 -31.28
CA THR A 820 7.62 -16.69 -30.64
C THR A 820 8.35 -15.53 -31.32
N LYS A 821 7.91 -14.31 -31.00
CA LYS A 821 8.50 -13.05 -31.48
C LYS A 821 9.94 -12.85 -31.02
N TYR A 822 10.33 -13.46 -29.89
CA TYR A 822 11.66 -13.39 -29.30
C TYR A 822 12.06 -14.80 -28.84
N PRO A 823 12.74 -15.61 -29.69
CA PRO A 823 13.11 -16.97 -29.32
C PRO A 823 14.07 -16.94 -28.13
N ILE A 824 13.61 -17.45 -27.00
CA ILE A 824 14.43 -17.60 -25.79
C ILE A 824 15.26 -18.87 -25.98
N VAL A 825 16.54 -18.70 -26.28
CA VAL A 825 17.50 -19.80 -26.17
C VAL A 825 17.87 -19.91 -24.69
N GLU A 826 17.32 -20.92 -24.02
CA GLU A 826 17.68 -21.27 -22.65
C GLU A 826 19.17 -21.65 -22.51
N PRO A 827 19.75 -21.62 -21.29
CA PRO A 827 21.18 -21.83 -21.10
C PRO A 827 21.72 -23.13 -21.72
N PHE A 828 22.97 -23.05 -22.18
CA PHE A 828 23.69 -24.05 -22.97
C PHE A 828 23.47 -25.51 -22.52
N ASN A 829 22.78 -26.29 -23.37
CA ASN A 829 22.61 -27.73 -23.20
C ASN A 829 23.72 -28.51 -23.95
N TRP A 830 24.36 -29.47 -23.27
CA TRP A 830 25.33 -30.38 -23.88
C TRP A 830 24.73 -31.29 -24.95
N VAL A 831 23.45 -31.68 -24.85
CA VAL A 831 22.79 -32.51 -25.88
C VAL A 831 22.67 -31.73 -27.20
N PHE A 832 22.20 -30.48 -27.13
CA PHE A 832 22.18 -29.55 -28.26
C PHE A 832 23.57 -29.37 -28.90
N ALA A 833 24.62 -29.20 -28.08
CA ALA A 833 25.99 -29.05 -28.58
C ALA A 833 26.49 -30.32 -29.31
N LEU A 834 26.25 -31.51 -28.74
CA LEU A 834 26.75 -32.79 -29.27
C LEU A 834 25.95 -33.33 -30.46
N VAL A 835 24.63 -33.10 -30.50
CA VAL A 835 23.70 -33.79 -31.44
C VAL A 835 23.22 -32.86 -32.56
N PHE A 836 23.29 -31.53 -32.39
CA PHE A 836 22.92 -30.57 -33.43
C PHE A 836 24.12 -29.76 -33.95
N LEU A 837 24.91 -29.11 -33.08
CA LEU A 837 26.03 -28.28 -33.54
C LEU A 837 27.22 -29.09 -34.04
N LEU A 838 27.70 -30.06 -33.25
CA LEU A 838 28.92 -30.82 -33.58
C LEU A 838 28.85 -31.54 -34.95
N PRO A 839 27.75 -32.23 -35.34
CA PRO A 839 27.68 -32.86 -36.65
C PRO A 839 27.75 -31.85 -37.80
N ILE A 840 27.10 -30.69 -37.67
CA ILE A 840 27.14 -29.62 -38.67
C ILE A 840 28.57 -29.08 -38.81
N VAL A 841 29.24 -28.76 -37.70
CA VAL A 841 30.62 -28.23 -37.72
C VAL A 841 31.60 -29.22 -38.34
N VAL A 842 31.51 -30.52 -38.01
CA VAL A 842 32.38 -31.56 -38.58
C VAL A 842 32.13 -31.74 -40.08
N LEU A 843 30.88 -31.86 -40.51
CA LEU A 843 30.53 -32.05 -41.92
C LEU A 843 30.92 -30.83 -42.77
N LEU A 844 30.68 -29.62 -42.27
CA LEU A 844 31.11 -28.40 -42.96
C LEU A 844 32.63 -28.25 -42.97
N GLY A 845 33.35 -28.67 -41.92
CA GLY A 845 34.81 -28.73 -41.91
C GLY A 845 35.36 -29.64 -43.01
N ILE A 846 34.78 -30.83 -43.18
CA ILE A 846 35.12 -31.77 -44.25
C ILE A 846 34.79 -31.17 -45.64
N GLY A 847 33.61 -30.57 -45.79
CA GLY A 847 33.18 -29.94 -47.04
C GLY A 847 34.03 -28.74 -47.45
N MET A 848 34.42 -27.89 -46.49
CA MET A 848 35.35 -26.78 -46.72
C MET A 848 36.78 -27.28 -47.01
N GLY A 849 37.23 -28.36 -46.38
CA GLY A 849 38.51 -28.99 -46.68
C GLY A 849 38.61 -29.45 -48.13
N TYR A 850 37.67 -30.30 -48.58
CA TYR A 850 37.64 -30.77 -49.97
C TYR A 850 37.39 -29.64 -50.97
N GLY A 851 36.44 -28.73 -50.68
CA GLY A 851 36.16 -27.59 -51.55
C GLY A 851 37.34 -26.62 -51.69
N GLY A 852 38.06 -26.38 -50.59
CA GLY A 852 39.23 -25.49 -50.54
C GLY A 852 40.42 -26.08 -51.27
N TYR A 853 40.70 -27.38 -51.07
CA TYR A 853 41.76 -28.06 -51.80
C TYR A 853 41.43 -28.15 -53.29
N ALA A 854 40.17 -28.42 -53.67
CA ALA A 854 39.73 -28.39 -55.06
C ALA A 854 39.87 -26.99 -55.69
N PHE A 855 39.49 -25.93 -54.98
CA PHE A 855 39.66 -24.56 -55.46
C PHE A 855 41.14 -24.19 -55.62
N TYR A 856 41.99 -24.53 -54.66
CA TYR A 856 43.44 -24.31 -54.70
C TYR A 856 44.09 -25.07 -55.87
N TYR A 857 43.90 -26.39 -55.92
CA TYR A 857 44.49 -27.26 -56.95
C TYR A 857 44.02 -26.85 -58.36
N GLY A 858 42.73 -26.58 -58.54
CA GLY A 858 42.17 -26.11 -59.80
C GLY A 858 42.74 -24.76 -60.23
N SER A 859 42.91 -23.83 -59.30
CA SER A 859 43.58 -22.55 -59.56
C SER A 859 45.04 -22.72 -59.97
N THR A 860 45.78 -23.65 -59.33
CA THR A 860 47.18 -23.93 -59.73
C THR A 860 47.29 -24.55 -61.12
N ILE A 861 46.35 -25.41 -61.52
CA ILE A 861 46.29 -25.97 -62.89
C ILE A 861 46.01 -24.85 -63.90
N ILE A 862 45.02 -23.98 -63.63
CA ILE A 862 44.64 -22.87 -64.51
C ILE A 862 45.81 -21.90 -64.77
N CYS A 863 46.65 -21.64 -63.76
CA CYS A 863 47.84 -20.80 -63.91
C CYS A 863 49.04 -21.53 -64.57
N GLY A 864 49.07 -22.86 -64.59
CA GLY A 864 50.27 -23.65 -64.91
C GLY A 864 50.42 -24.09 -66.36
N THR A 865 49.37 -24.09 -67.19
CA THR A 865 49.39 -24.87 -68.46
C THR A 865 48.95 -24.10 -69.71
N SER A 866 49.83 -24.05 -70.72
CA SER A 866 49.49 -23.63 -72.10
C SER A 866 49.29 -24.81 -73.06
N ARG A 867 49.05 -26.02 -72.52
CA ARG A 867 49.14 -27.30 -73.25
C ARG A 867 47.86 -28.15 -73.26
N TRP A 868 46.78 -27.66 -72.65
CA TRP A 868 45.51 -28.37 -72.50
C TRP A 868 44.55 -28.04 -73.64
N SER A 869 43.68 -28.99 -74.01
CA SER A 869 42.61 -28.71 -74.97
C SER A 869 41.60 -27.72 -74.38
N GLU A 870 40.99 -26.88 -75.23
CA GLU A 870 40.07 -25.83 -74.78
C GLU A 870 38.89 -26.41 -73.97
N GLN A 871 38.42 -27.60 -74.34
CA GLN A 871 37.39 -28.34 -73.60
C GLN A 871 37.84 -28.73 -72.19
N LYS A 872 39.04 -29.33 -72.03
CA LYS A 872 39.59 -29.74 -70.73
C LYS A 872 39.84 -28.51 -69.83
N ALA A 873 40.44 -27.43 -70.36
CA ALA A 873 40.63 -26.18 -69.62
C ALA A 873 39.30 -25.51 -69.22
N SER A 874 38.29 -25.55 -70.10
CA SER A 874 36.94 -25.01 -69.82
C SER A 874 36.14 -25.88 -68.83
N LEU A 875 36.48 -27.15 -68.65
CA LEU A 875 35.95 -28.02 -67.59
C LEU A 875 36.59 -27.70 -66.23
N VAL A 876 37.92 -27.61 -66.16
CA VAL A 876 38.68 -27.26 -64.93
C VAL A 876 38.20 -25.91 -64.36
N ARG A 877 37.99 -24.91 -65.22
CA ARG A 877 37.50 -23.58 -64.82
C ARG A 877 36.10 -23.63 -64.19
N ASP A 878 35.16 -24.34 -64.79
CA ASP A 878 33.81 -24.46 -64.21
C ASP A 878 33.81 -25.29 -62.91
N LEU A 879 34.68 -26.30 -62.79
CA LEU A 879 34.84 -27.10 -61.57
C LEU A 879 35.48 -26.29 -60.43
N THR A 880 36.46 -25.44 -60.75
CA THR A 880 37.08 -24.50 -59.80
C THR A 880 36.08 -23.44 -59.34
N ASN A 881 35.27 -22.90 -60.27
CA ASN A 881 34.21 -21.94 -59.94
C ASN A 881 33.07 -22.56 -59.12
N ALA A 882 32.73 -23.85 -59.34
CA ALA A 882 31.79 -24.59 -58.51
C ALA A 882 32.36 -24.77 -57.08
N ALA A 883 33.63 -25.17 -56.94
CA ALA A 883 34.29 -25.27 -55.64
C ALA A 883 34.30 -23.92 -54.89
N GLY A 884 34.66 -22.82 -55.57
CA GLY A 884 34.65 -21.47 -55.00
C GLY A 884 33.26 -20.98 -54.60
N SER A 885 32.22 -21.24 -55.41
CA SER A 885 30.84 -20.86 -55.07
C SER A 885 30.23 -21.72 -53.96
N SER A 886 30.70 -22.96 -53.75
CA SER A 886 30.28 -23.79 -52.60
C SER A 886 30.56 -23.13 -51.25
N PHE A 887 31.68 -22.41 -51.10
CA PHE A 887 32.01 -21.67 -49.87
C PHE A 887 31.01 -20.56 -49.57
N LEU A 888 30.58 -19.83 -50.61
CA LEU A 888 29.61 -18.76 -50.46
C LEU A 888 28.24 -19.32 -50.04
N VAL A 889 27.85 -20.48 -50.60
CA VAL A 889 26.65 -21.21 -50.17
C VAL A 889 26.76 -21.66 -48.71
N ILE A 890 27.90 -22.22 -48.27
CA ILE A 890 28.13 -22.59 -46.85
C ILE A 890 27.98 -21.37 -45.94
N LEU A 891 28.72 -20.29 -46.23
CA LEU A 891 28.75 -19.09 -45.39
C LEU A 891 27.34 -18.49 -45.21
N LEU A 892 26.60 -18.32 -46.30
CA LEU A 892 25.32 -17.64 -46.30
C LEU A 892 24.19 -18.51 -45.74
N LEU A 893 24.21 -19.83 -45.98
CA LEU A 893 23.17 -20.76 -45.50
C LEU A 893 23.21 -20.88 -43.96
N TYR A 894 24.39 -21.12 -43.39
CA TYR A 894 24.54 -21.30 -41.94
C TYR A 894 24.61 -19.97 -41.18
N GLY A 895 25.15 -18.92 -41.79
CA GLY A 895 25.01 -17.55 -41.27
C GLY A 895 23.54 -17.11 -41.20
N GLY A 896 22.74 -17.44 -42.22
CA GLY A 896 21.29 -17.23 -42.22
C GLY A 896 20.58 -17.99 -41.11
N ALA A 897 20.91 -19.28 -40.94
CA ALA A 897 20.35 -20.10 -39.86
C ALA A 897 20.68 -19.57 -38.46
N PHE A 898 21.94 -19.17 -38.21
CA PHE A 898 22.34 -18.57 -36.94
C PHE A 898 21.58 -17.26 -36.65
N MET A 899 21.41 -16.40 -37.66
CA MET A 899 20.67 -15.15 -37.50
C MET A 899 19.17 -15.36 -37.28
N PHE A 900 18.57 -16.41 -37.85
CA PHE A 900 17.17 -16.79 -37.61
C PHE A 900 16.90 -17.14 -36.14
N TYR A 901 17.79 -17.93 -35.51
CA TYR A 901 17.70 -18.29 -34.08
C TYR A 901 17.87 -17.09 -33.13
N HIS A 902 18.33 -15.93 -33.63
CA HIS A 902 18.61 -14.75 -32.80
C HIS A 902 17.93 -13.46 -33.33
N LYS A 903 16.73 -13.61 -33.92
CA LYS A 903 15.87 -12.58 -34.54
C LYS A 903 15.32 -11.46 -33.60
N ASN A 904 16.08 -11.05 -32.58
CA ASN A 904 15.59 -10.20 -31.48
C ASN A 904 15.54 -8.69 -31.76
N THR A 905 16.15 -8.19 -32.84
CA THR A 905 16.18 -6.75 -33.18
C THR A 905 16.02 -6.49 -34.68
N ILE A 906 15.54 -5.28 -35.03
CA ILE A 906 15.25 -4.87 -36.42
C ILE A 906 16.47 -5.06 -37.32
N THR A 907 17.66 -4.63 -36.86
CA THR A 907 18.93 -4.77 -37.60
C THR A 907 19.25 -6.23 -37.93
N ARG A 908 18.99 -7.16 -37.00
CA ARG A 908 19.26 -8.59 -37.20
C ARG A 908 18.29 -9.22 -38.21
N ASN A 909 17.03 -8.77 -38.22
CA ASN A 909 16.04 -9.20 -39.22
C ASN A 909 16.40 -8.70 -40.62
N LEU A 910 16.90 -7.47 -40.76
CA LEU A 910 17.40 -6.95 -42.04
C LEU A 910 18.63 -7.72 -42.54
N VAL A 911 19.58 -8.04 -41.65
CA VAL A 911 20.74 -8.88 -42.00
C VAL A 911 20.32 -10.29 -42.41
N PHE A 912 19.36 -10.91 -41.70
CA PHE A 912 18.79 -12.20 -42.09
C PHE A 912 18.18 -12.17 -43.50
N SER A 913 17.35 -11.16 -43.81
CA SER A 913 16.77 -10.95 -45.15
C SER A 913 17.84 -10.82 -46.25
N MET A 914 18.95 -10.11 -45.98
CA MET A 914 20.06 -9.96 -46.94
C MET A 914 20.82 -11.27 -47.18
N LEU A 915 21.13 -12.01 -46.10
CA LEU A 915 21.79 -13.32 -46.19
C LEU A 915 20.95 -14.30 -47.03
N LEU A 916 19.63 -14.29 -46.85
CA LEU A 916 18.69 -15.16 -47.55
C LEU A 916 18.66 -14.93 -49.07
N ILE A 917 18.67 -13.66 -49.50
CA ILE A 917 18.79 -13.31 -50.93
C ILE A 917 20.14 -13.78 -51.47
N GLY A 918 21.20 -13.63 -50.67
CA GLY A 918 22.54 -14.15 -51.00
C GLY A 918 22.57 -15.67 -51.18
N VAL A 919 21.83 -16.44 -50.37
CA VAL A 919 21.68 -17.90 -50.54
C VAL A 919 21.07 -18.21 -51.91
N ALA A 920 19.96 -17.59 -52.29
CA ALA A 920 19.31 -17.85 -53.59
C ALA A 920 20.23 -17.56 -54.78
N VAL A 921 20.96 -16.43 -54.76
CA VAL A 921 21.88 -16.03 -55.84
C VAL A 921 23.11 -16.95 -55.90
N SER A 922 23.75 -17.23 -54.77
CA SER A 922 24.92 -18.12 -54.73
C SER A 922 24.57 -19.56 -55.12
N LEU A 923 23.40 -20.05 -54.73
CA LEU A 923 22.89 -21.37 -55.11
C LEU A 923 22.63 -21.48 -56.61
N PHE A 924 21.98 -20.49 -57.23
CA PHE A 924 21.76 -20.45 -58.69
C PHE A 924 23.08 -20.52 -59.46
N VAL A 925 24.10 -19.77 -59.01
CA VAL A 925 25.44 -19.77 -59.62
C VAL A 925 26.15 -21.12 -59.43
N PHE A 926 26.12 -21.69 -58.22
CA PHE A 926 26.72 -22.99 -57.89
C PHE A 926 26.13 -24.14 -58.72
N VAL A 927 24.80 -24.23 -58.77
CA VAL A 927 24.06 -25.19 -59.62
C VAL A 927 24.41 -24.98 -61.10
N GLY A 928 24.48 -23.73 -61.54
CA GLY A 928 24.84 -23.37 -62.91
C GLY A 928 26.23 -23.85 -63.34
N TYR A 929 27.23 -23.84 -62.44
CA TYR A 929 28.55 -24.42 -62.72
C TYR A 929 28.54 -25.96 -62.68
N LEU A 930 27.91 -26.57 -61.67
CA LEU A 930 27.80 -28.04 -61.57
C LEU A 930 27.11 -28.66 -62.79
N PHE A 931 26.05 -28.03 -63.32
CA PHE A 931 25.40 -28.49 -64.54
C PHE A 931 26.32 -28.40 -65.77
N ARG A 932 27.12 -27.32 -65.91
CA ARG A 932 28.11 -27.22 -67.01
C ARG A 932 29.20 -28.28 -66.91
N VAL A 933 29.65 -28.60 -65.69
CA VAL A 933 30.58 -29.72 -65.44
C VAL A 933 29.99 -31.04 -65.92
N GLN A 934 28.75 -31.37 -65.52
CA GLN A 934 28.03 -32.57 -65.96
C GLN A 934 27.81 -32.61 -67.49
N MET A 935 27.64 -31.46 -68.14
CA MET A 935 27.53 -31.39 -69.60
C MET A 935 28.87 -31.66 -70.30
N LYS A 936 29.97 -31.07 -69.81
CA LYS A 936 31.31 -31.13 -70.42
C LYS A 936 32.09 -32.41 -70.17
N HIS A 937 31.89 -33.06 -69.03
CA HIS A 937 32.64 -34.24 -68.61
C HIS A 937 32.62 -35.35 -69.68
N ASP A 938 31.42 -35.71 -70.15
CA ASP A 938 31.25 -36.82 -71.10
C ASP A 938 31.80 -36.50 -72.50
N THR A 939 31.78 -35.23 -72.91
CA THR A 939 32.38 -34.80 -74.20
C THR A 939 33.90 -34.84 -74.19
N VAL A 940 34.53 -34.70 -73.03
CA VAL A 940 35.99 -34.83 -72.89
C VAL A 940 36.42 -36.30 -73.04
N GLY A 941 35.64 -37.25 -72.51
CA GLY A 941 35.91 -38.69 -72.64
C GLY A 941 35.69 -39.27 -74.03
N SER A 942 34.92 -38.60 -74.91
CA SER A 942 34.76 -39.01 -76.30
C SER A 942 35.77 -38.38 -77.26
N ALA A 943 36.30 -37.20 -76.95
CA ALA A 943 37.19 -36.45 -77.85
C ALA A 943 38.55 -37.13 -78.09
N ASP A 944 39.11 -37.83 -77.10
CA ASP A 944 40.40 -38.53 -77.22
C ASP A 944 40.30 -39.87 -78.00
N ARG A 945 39.17 -40.16 -78.66
CA ARG A 945 38.95 -41.42 -79.44
C ARG A 945 38.88 -41.25 -80.96
N GLU A 946 38.87 -40.03 -81.50
CA GLU A 946 38.86 -39.81 -82.96
C GLU A 946 40.12 -39.10 -83.47
N SER A 947 40.61 -39.61 -84.61
CA SER A 947 41.93 -39.42 -85.25
C SER A 947 42.14 -38.03 -85.91
N PRO A 948 43.30 -37.68 -86.57
CA PRO A 948 44.40 -38.57 -86.98
C PRO A 948 45.85 -38.02 -86.86
N THR A 949 46.79 -38.86 -87.30
CA THR A 949 48.20 -38.55 -87.59
C THR A 949 48.37 -37.36 -88.54
N GLY A 950 49.30 -36.44 -88.22
CA GLY A 950 49.51 -35.20 -88.98
C GLY A 950 50.26 -35.36 -90.31
N GLY A 951 49.82 -34.61 -91.32
CA GLY A 951 50.53 -34.39 -92.59
C GLY A 951 50.99 -32.94 -92.75
N PHE A 952 52.23 -32.73 -93.19
CA PHE A 952 52.91 -31.42 -93.21
C PHE A 952 52.57 -30.58 -94.46
N ARG A 953 52.21 -29.29 -94.29
CA ARG A 953 52.39 -28.13 -95.23
C ARG A 953 51.67 -26.89 -94.66
N THR A 954 52.34 -25.86 -94.11
CA THR A 954 53.18 -24.78 -94.70
C THR A 954 52.46 -23.65 -95.45
N ALA A 955 52.77 -22.42 -95.05
CA ALA A 955 52.77 -21.16 -95.82
C ALA A 955 51.45 -20.38 -96.09
N ASN A 956 51.24 -19.34 -95.27
CA ASN A 956 51.01 -17.92 -95.62
C ASN A 956 50.31 -17.51 -96.93
N GLY A 957 49.34 -16.59 -96.78
CA GLY A 957 48.89 -15.64 -97.82
C GLY A 957 47.41 -15.81 -98.22
N THR A 958 46.64 -14.76 -98.50
CA THR A 958 46.89 -13.31 -98.49
C THR A 958 45.62 -12.54 -98.08
N GLY A 959 45.74 -11.27 -97.67
CA GLY A 959 44.61 -10.47 -97.16
C GLY A 959 43.96 -9.55 -98.21
N LYS A 960 42.62 -9.43 -98.14
CA LYS A 960 41.75 -8.41 -98.78
C LYS A 960 40.39 -8.45 -98.04
N ARG A 961 39.70 -7.37 -97.62
CA ARG A 961 39.32 -6.08 -98.26
C ARG A 961 38.58 -6.30 -99.60
N THR A 962 37.34 -5.81 -99.83
CA THR A 962 36.57 -4.75 -99.12
C THR A 962 35.09 -4.71 -99.56
N ARG A 963 34.24 -4.07 -98.72
CA ARG A 963 33.07 -3.20 -99.06
C ARG A 963 31.93 -3.71 -99.98
N LEU A 964 30.70 -3.53 -99.48
CA LEU A 964 29.80 -2.38 -99.77
C LEU A 964 29.10 -2.02 -98.43
N ALA A 965 29.05 -0.76 -97.93
CA ALA A 965 28.24 0.43 -98.33
C ALA A 965 26.77 0.31 -97.85
N VAL A 966 26.03 1.31 -97.32
CA VAL A 966 26.09 2.80 -97.33
C VAL A 966 25.54 3.39 -95.98
N SER A 967 25.73 4.70 -95.70
CA SER A 967 25.11 5.54 -94.63
C SER A 967 25.74 5.41 -93.23
N ASN A 968 26.21 6.45 -92.51
CA ASN A 968 25.70 7.81 -92.16
C ASN A 968 24.57 7.76 -91.10
N ASP A 969 24.58 8.55 -90.01
CA ASP A 969 25.47 9.69 -89.64
C ASP A 969 25.61 9.92 -88.11
N GLN A 970 26.52 10.85 -87.72
CA GLN A 970 26.57 11.83 -86.57
C GLN A 970 25.69 11.65 -85.30
N ASP A 971 25.95 12.22 -84.12
CA ASP A 971 27.05 12.93 -83.39
C ASP A 971 26.64 12.83 -81.88
N ARG A 972 27.50 12.59 -80.87
CA ARG A 972 28.38 13.53 -80.15
C ARG A 972 27.67 14.56 -79.23
N LEU A 973 28.29 14.78 -78.05
CA LEU A 973 28.18 15.92 -77.09
C LEU A 973 27.12 15.95 -75.96
N LEU A 974 27.60 16.53 -74.83
CA LEU A 974 26.93 17.06 -73.62
C LEU A 974 26.31 16.02 -72.67
N ASP A 975 26.64 15.93 -71.37
CA ASP A 975 26.95 16.92 -70.31
C ASP A 975 25.83 17.94 -70.02
N HIS A 976 25.17 17.78 -68.87
CA HIS A 976 25.49 18.67 -67.73
C HIS A 976 24.95 18.20 -66.38
N VAL A 977 25.82 18.28 -65.37
CA VAL A 977 25.45 18.60 -63.99
C VAL A 977 25.53 20.13 -63.87
N ASP A 978 24.54 20.81 -63.28
CA ASP A 978 24.80 21.75 -62.15
C ASP A 978 23.56 22.29 -61.41
N ARG A 979 23.83 22.85 -60.22
CA ARG A 979 23.20 23.96 -59.45
C ARG A 979 21.74 24.38 -59.75
N SER A 980 20.78 24.45 -58.81
CA SER A 980 20.71 24.92 -57.40
C SER A 980 20.12 26.34 -57.22
N SER A 981 19.07 26.44 -56.38
CA SER A 981 18.67 27.64 -55.62
C SER A 981 18.11 28.85 -56.43
N PRO A 982 17.49 29.88 -55.82
CA PRO A 982 17.26 30.09 -54.38
C PRO A 982 15.81 30.44 -53.93
N ALA A 983 15.59 30.27 -52.63
CA ALA A 983 14.89 31.16 -51.68
C ALA A 983 13.55 31.89 -52.02
N THR A 984 12.58 31.70 -51.09
CA THR A 984 11.53 32.67 -50.68
C THR A 984 10.41 33.01 -51.68
N ARG A 985 9.22 33.48 -51.28
CA ARG A 985 8.68 33.92 -49.97
C ARG A 985 7.16 33.62 -49.87
N ASN A 986 6.55 33.98 -48.74
CA ASN A 986 5.11 34.14 -48.42
C ASN A 986 4.12 34.20 -49.62
N GLY A 987 2.88 33.67 -49.57
CA GLY A 987 2.11 33.10 -48.45
C GLY A 987 0.69 33.69 -48.36
N HIS A 988 -0.24 32.96 -47.73
CA HIS A 988 -1.67 33.31 -47.49
C HIS A 988 -2.64 33.35 -48.69
N SER A 989 -3.69 32.50 -48.61
CA SER A 989 -5.15 32.81 -48.48
C SER A 989 -5.76 34.04 -49.19
N PRO A 990 -7.06 34.04 -49.60
CA PRO A 990 -8.18 33.28 -49.01
C PRO A 990 -9.13 32.59 -50.03
N ALA A 991 -10.42 32.38 -49.68
CA ALA A 991 -11.36 31.45 -50.32
C ALA A 991 -12.74 32.06 -50.69
N LYS A 992 -13.68 31.19 -51.15
CA LYS A 992 -15.05 31.42 -51.70
C LYS A 992 -15.06 31.67 -53.23
N SER A 993 -16.11 31.36 -54.01
CA SER A 993 -17.53 31.02 -53.70
C SER A 993 -18.20 30.09 -54.76
N SER A 994 -19.43 29.59 -54.46
CA SER A 994 -20.64 29.40 -55.33
C SER A 994 -20.56 28.99 -56.83
N SER A 995 -21.47 28.22 -57.46
CA SER A 995 -22.73 27.54 -57.07
C SER A 995 -23.42 26.83 -58.28
N SER A 996 -24.38 25.92 -58.02
CA SER A 996 -25.49 25.45 -58.93
C SER A 996 -25.05 24.75 -60.26
N PRO A 997 -25.93 24.21 -61.16
CA PRO A 997 -27.41 24.12 -61.30
C PRO A 997 -27.96 22.65 -61.30
N ALA A 998 -29.18 22.29 -61.80
CA ALA A 998 -30.57 22.70 -61.51
C ALA A 998 -31.61 21.73 -62.21
N ALA A 999 -32.91 21.82 -61.82
CA ALA A 999 -34.14 21.33 -62.51
C ALA A 999 -34.58 19.83 -62.44
N GLY A 1000 -35.92 19.58 -62.27
CA GLY A 1000 -36.54 18.24 -62.47
C GLY A 1000 -37.81 17.83 -61.66
N THR A 1001 -38.94 18.55 -61.75
CA THR A 1001 -40.38 18.11 -61.65
C THR A 1001 -40.78 16.76 -60.96
N LEU A 1002 -41.57 16.72 -59.86
CA LEU A 1002 -43.07 16.78 -59.72
C LEU A 1002 -43.83 15.46 -60.06
N TYR A 1003 -44.93 14.99 -59.40
CA TYR A 1003 -46.03 15.64 -58.65
C TYR A 1003 -46.73 14.72 -57.58
N SER A 1004 -47.24 15.30 -56.46
CA SER A 1004 -48.46 15.03 -55.59
C SER A 1004 -49.02 13.60 -55.29
N ALA A 1005 -49.86 13.34 -54.27
CA ALA A 1005 -50.65 14.14 -53.28
C ALA A 1005 -50.59 13.44 -51.87
N GLN A 1006 -50.82 14.03 -50.68
CA GLN A 1006 -51.96 14.83 -50.14
C GLN A 1006 -53.30 14.05 -50.05
N ASP A 1007 -54.11 14.12 -48.96
CA ASP A 1007 -54.18 15.17 -47.91
C ASP A 1007 -54.65 14.71 -46.49
N THR A 1008 -54.80 15.69 -45.58
CA THR A 1008 -55.28 15.75 -44.15
C THR A 1008 -56.58 14.97 -43.78
N VAL A 1009 -57.04 14.76 -42.52
CA VAL A 1009 -57.39 15.64 -41.34
C VAL A 1009 -57.50 14.73 -40.06
N GLN A 1010 -56.86 14.93 -38.90
CA GLN A 1010 -57.00 15.88 -37.75
C GLN A 1010 -58.09 15.56 -36.67
N SER A 1011 -57.72 15.67 -35.37
CA SER A 1011 -58.59 15.73 -34.14
C SER A 1011 -59.24 14.39 -33.66
N ASN A 1012 -59.63 14.17 -32.39
CA ASN A 1012 -59.37 14.88 -31.10
C ASN A 1012 -59.69 14.02 -29.83
N LEU A 1013 -59.15 14.45 -28.68
CA LEU A 1013 -59.62 14.26 -27.29
C LEU A 1013 -59.61 12.89 -26.56
N SER A 1014 -59.79 13.05 -25.23
CA SER A 1014 -59.75 12.21 -24.02
C SER A 1014 -60.66 10.94 -24.02
N ASP A 1015 -60.62 10.00 -23.05
CA ASP A 1015 -60.63 10.12 -21.58
C ASP A 1015 -60.15 8.84 -20.83
N SER A 1016 -60.08 8.91 -19.49
CA SER A 1016 -60.02 7.74 -18.59
C SER A 1016 -61.31 7.62 -17.74
N PRO A 1017 -61.78 6.39 -17.46
CA PRO A 1017 -62.05 6.05 -16.07
C PRO A 1017 -61.65 4.60 -15.69
N ALA A 1018 -61.70 4.28 -14.40
CA ALA A 1018 -61.33 2.96 -13.85
C ALA A 1018 -62.54 2.19 -13.30
N TYR A 1019 -62.50 0.84 -13.34
CA TYR A 1019 -63.34 0.00 -12.46
C TYR A 1019 -62.81 -1.44 -12.24
N LYS A 1020 -63.20 -2.04 -11.10
CA LYS A 1020 -63.07 -3.46 -10.65
C LYS A 1020 -64.51 -4.04 -10.49
N PRO A 1021 -64.81 -5.36 -10.39
CA PRO A 1021 -64.14 -6.45 -9.66
C PRO A 1021 -63.86 -7.67 -10.60
N THR A 1022 -63.99 -8.98 -10.33
CA THR A 1022 -64.48 -9.87 -9.23
C THR A 1022 -63.74 -11.23 -9.34
N VAL A 1023 -63.18 -11.80 -8.27
CA VAL A 1023 -63.74 -12.84 -7.35
C VAL A 1023 -64.19 -14.14 -8.03
N ASP A 1024 -63.33 -15.18 -7.96
CA ASP A 1024 -63.50 -16.40 -7.14
C ASP A 1024 -62.12 -17.10 -7.07
N SER A 1025 -61.55 -17.67 -5.99
CA SER A 1025 -61.94 -18.17 -4.66
C SER A 1025 -61.81 -19.69 -4.53
N LEU A 1026 -60.92 -20.14 -3.62
CA LEU A 1026 -60.97 -21.43 -2.89
C LEU A 1026 -59.86 -21.48 -1.81
N TYR A 1027 -60.16 -22.15 -0.69
CA TYR A 1027 -59.32 -22.35 0.51
C TYR A 1027 -58.34 -23.54 0.31
N ILE A 1028 -57.46 -24.00 1.20
CA ILE A 1028 -57.41 -24.17 2.69
C ILE A 1028 -55.90 -24.05 3.06
N ASP A 1029 -55.40 -23.26 4.02
CA ASP A 1029 -55.69 -23.01 5.46
C ASP A 1029 -54.96 -23.97 6.43
N ASP A 1030 -54.25 -23.40 7.42
CA ASP A 1030 -53.82 -23.98 8.70
C ASP A 1030 -52.91 -22.97 9.46
N GLN A 1031 -53.19 -22.72 10.75
CA GLN A 1031 -52.54 -21.68 11.58
C GLN A 1031 -52.77 -21.91 13.10
N PRO A 1032 -52.38 -20.96 14.00
CA PRO A 1032 -51.09 -20.76 14.66
C PRO A 1032 -50.93 -21.72 15.88
N PRO A 1033 -50.87 -21.37 17.20
CA PRO A 1033 -50.85 -20.10 17.99
C PRO A 1033 -49.39 -19.57 18.18
N GLU A 1034 -49.00 -18.50 18.91
CA GLU A 1034 -49.56 -17.26 19.54
C GLU A 1034 -48.31 -16.31 19.72
N GLN A 1035 -48.31 -14.97 19.72
CA GLN A 1035 -49.09 -13.88 20.32
C GLN A 1035 -48.59 -13.41 21.71
N HIS A 1036 -47.90 -12.25 21.77
CA HIS A 1036 -48.26 -11.07 22.59
C HIS A 1036 -47.14 -9.99 22.69
N SER A 1037 -47.49 -8.77 22.32
CA SER A 1037 -47.02 -7.51 22.93
C SER A 1037 -48.27 -6.84 23.55
N PRO A 1038 -48.20 -5.87 24.52
CA PRO A 1038 -47.71 -4.52 24.20
C PRO A 1038 -47.21 -3.60 25.38
N LEU A 1039 -46.71 -2.40 25.02
CA LEU A 1039 -46.80 -1.09 25.73
C LEU A 1039 -46.00 -0.75 27.04
N VAL A 1040 -45.33 0.43 26.99
CA VAL A 1040 -45.32 1.56 27.98
C VAL A 1040 -44.22 1.69 29.08
N SER A 1041 -43.18 2.47 28.72
CA SER A 1041 -42.63 3.68 29.42
C SER A 1041 -41.82 3.62 30.72
N ILE A 1042 -41.02 4.71 30.91
CA ILE A 1042 -40.27 5.14 32.11
C ILE A 1042 -38.99 4.31 32.36
N VAL A 1043 -37.80 4.88 32.55
CA VAL A 1043 -37.35 6.31 32.63
C VAL A 1043 -36.71 6.77 31.33
#